data_AF-A0A7V3U083-F1
#
_entry.id   AF-A0A7V3U083-F1
#
_cell.length_a   1.000
_cell.length_b   1.000
_cell.length_c   1.000
_cell.angle_alpha   90.00
_cell.angle_beta   90.00
_cell.angle_gamma   90.00
#
_symmetry.space_group_name_H-M   'P 1'
#
loop_
_entity.id
_entity.type
_entity.pdbx_description
1 polymer ?
#
loop_
_entity_poly.entity_id
_entity_poly.type
_entity_poly.pdbx_seq_one_letter_code
_entity_poly.pdbx_strand_id
1 'polypeptide(L)'
;MLSSDRRAIQLRLVAFGLGILCWLLAIHTYRALKGDASLPVLVTVSCRKPLERGIIELFQITRSNAAIPVCLEFPRHSRDHQDAIRPSSAFGQQGFQKFALDGLESSLPPTNEPVSLKGVPDKRAIPAWWTAPAMSEQEWQWTIKGSWVRSLRLQVLAGSHRDIESVLIVCGSTSLRIPGNKLTWERNNVAQPIVGHDPPAHQEFFTCNLPWGADCSRSILPRFSGLWNYPGDFGLICHIFASFAQHPSTWFFVLWGIIALGGLYVRKARNTPDEGVPRENATPRADSVRGGPLWGTGGFLLVVLAATYLETRDPRYFLQDDNFAIFYPAISRACEIAAIGQFPQWATHQFLGMPLAELGTFALTYPPTYLAYFFSRDVLGDPTWFVDVFCWSHLFLGYWAFFWLLRQEAVIPPLGMCASACWSLCGYALIACRSWYYMSPVFLFVPLLALQLRKLESVQEPFAHFKLQIWRWILATGVLAGLFYHAGNAQMWLYTIQLLGAAIFVRGVVCRWSVRRWAILVSAALVASAVAAPLLVPQLLVVSQVQRPPGPHEGIFDGLLCLILPYPLAQAPSPCNWADPTNPHHGQFYFAGGVFTLLWLGCVTWYGLQVRKAASFLASFWQLIAVLALVLALGNVGGLWWLQSRLPIIGQAYHPFKYLPFFHLGSLVVGAKFWQYIFIERNGQRPCTLSNTSPEQRQALWITIGMTLVLLMWHVFLADTCFYQYGDRDYRPLPPRLAELLAPGNCAARIAPITPFRSPAENFVWGLGLDFPMVYGIESLDGYSEFVRQTNEYRRVLDGLTTAPLQTLQKYGVQYVVLHRTAAHPVRSPSWDARWAETQSLFDDFRIRAWCHSQRPAYFDEFVAVFPVEDADPPAFWEEPGLEQAAVCSQSARLTRAVAKEKDPVDNVHPRRRPAKFRCPSGAVLVVDCEDKPEGGRLVLNYLWRKGLVATADGHSLPIGSDLWGRTVVSVPAGTREVRVSYQSPWKGGILGGLCLLLMAIFAATAAVTPPIRRSDSKRSQ
;
A
#
# COMPACT_ATOMS: atom_id res chain seq x y z
N MET A 1 -36.25 8.44 -19.62
CA MET A 1 -36.12 7.30 -20.56
C MET A 1 -37.46 6.68 -20.99
N LEU A 2 -38.60 7.14 -20.48
CA LEU A 2 -39.93 6.58 -20.78
C LEU A 2 -40.61 7.19 -22.03
N SER A 3 -39.88 7.89 -22.90
CA SER A 3 -40.44 8.45 -24.13
C SER A 3 -40.34 7.42 -25.26
N SER A 4 -41.41 7.23 -26.02
CA SER A 4 -41.40 6.41 -27.25
C SER A 4 -40.80 7.14 -28.45
N ASP A 5 -40.55 8.45 -28.34
CA ASP A 5 -40.03 9.27 -29.42
C ASP A 5 -38.50 9.10 -29.55
N ARG A 6 -38.14 8.51 -30.69
CA ARG A 6 -36.79 8.12 -31.10
C ARG A 6 -35.83 9.31 -31.18
N ARG A 7 -36.29 10.47 -31.66
CA ARG A 7 -35.46 11.69 -31.74
C ARG A 7 -35.24 12.27 -30.35
N ALA A 8 -36.26 12.24 -29.50
CA ALA A 8 -36.17 12.71 -28.12
C ALA A 8 -35.20 11.86 -27.28
N ILE A 9 -35.18 10.53 -27.46
CA ILE A 9 -34.20 9.66 -26.76
C ILE A 9 -32.77 9.92 -27.26
N GLN A 10 -32.55 10.09 -28.57
CA GLN A 10 -31.24 10.37 -29.13
C GLN A 10 -30.68 11.73 -28.68
N LEU A 11 -31.51 12.79 -28.73
CA LEU A 11 -31.16 14.09 -28.19
C LEU A 11 -30.87 14.02 -26.69
N ARG A 12 -31.62 13.23 -25.92
CA ARG A 12 -31.40 13.06 -24.47
C ARG A 12 -30.16 12.25 -24.12
N LEU A 13 -29.76 11.26 -24.92
CA LEU A 13 -28.52 10.50 -24.71
C LEU A 13 -27.29 11.30 -25.15
N VAL A 14 -27.39 12.05 -26.24
CA VAL A 14 -26.35 13.02 -26.62
C VAL A 14 -26.25 14.14 -25.59
N ALA A 15 -27.38 14.64 -25.08
CA ALA A 15 -27.40 15.59 -23.96
C ALA A 15 -26.92 14.97 -22.65
N PHE A 16 -27.05 13.65 -22.44
CA PHE A 16 -26.50 12.96 -21.28
C PHE A 16 -24.99 12.75 -21.42
N GLY A 17 -24.48 12.41 -22.61
CA GLY A 17 -23.05 12.34 -22.89
C GLY A 17 -22.36 13.71 -22.84
N LEU A 18 -22.97 14.73 -23.46
CA LEU A 18 -22.58 16.13 -23.31
C LEU A 18 -22.77 16.61 -21.88
N GLY A 19 -23.80 16.14 -21.17
CA GLY A 19 -24.04 16.45 -19.76
C GLY A 19 -22.95 15.88 -18.86
N ILE A 20 -22.50 14.64 -19.10
CA ILE A 20 -21.34 14.03 -18.44
C ILE A 20 -20.08 14.79 -18.81
N LEU A 21 -19.88 15.14 -20.08
CA LEU A 21 -18.72 15.93 -20.53
C LEU A 21 -18.70 17.30 -19.87
N CYS A 22 -19.82 18.03 -19.86
CA CYS A 22 -19.99 19.32 -19.20
C CYS A 22 -19.92 19.22 -17.69
N TRP A 23 -20.35 18.12 -17.08
CA TRP A 23 -20.23 17.86 -15.64
C TRP A 23 -18.79 17.54 -15.24
N LEU A 24 -18.07 16.75 -16.05
CA LEU A 24 -16.63 16.52 -15.90
C LEU A 24 -15.85 17.81 -16.15
N LEU A 25 -16.24 18.62 -17.14
CA LEU A 25 -15.71 19.96 -17.37
C LEU A 25 -15.98 20.87 -16.16
N ALA A 26 -17.20 20.90 -15.64
CA ALA A 26 -17.57 21.72 -14.48
C ALA A 26 -16.85 21.30 -13.21
N ILE A 27 -16.67 19.98 -12.98
CA ILE A 27 -15.83 19.45 -11.89
C ILE A 27 -14.38 19.86 -12.09
N HIS A 28 -13.89 19.83 -13.34
CA HIS A 28 -12.52 20.20 -13.64
C HIS A 28 -12.29 21.71 -13.50
N THR A 29 -13.19 22.57 -13.99
CA THR A 29 -13.20 24.01 -13.77
C THR A 29 -13.32 24.33 -12.29
N TYR A 30 -14.19 23.65 -11.55
CA TYR A 30 -14.30 23.77 -10.09
C TYR A 30 -13.00 23.37 -9.37
N ARG A 31 -12.29 22.35 -9.87
CA ARG A 31 -10.98 21.94 -9.34
C ARG A 31 -9.86 22.88 -9.72
N ALA A 32 -9.83 23.41 -10.95
CA ALA A 32 -8.87 24.41 -11.40
C ALA A 32 -9.03 25.71 -10.58
N LEU A 33 -10.27 26.13 -10.34
CA LEU A 33 -10.62 27.23 -9.42
C LEU A 33 -10.17 26.97 -7.98
N LYS A 34 -10.04 25.70 -7.56
CA LYS A 34 -9.60 25.26 -6.23
C LYS A 34 -8.11 24.86 -6.17
N GLY A 35 -7.40 24.85 -7.30
CA GLY A 35 -6.09 24.19 -7.42
C GLY A 35 -4.90 25.12 -7.42
N ASP A 36 -4.94 26.20 -8.23
CA ASP A 36 -3.70 26.91 -8.62
C ASP A 36 -3.63 28.40 -8.23
N ALA A 37 -4.71 28.99 -7.69
CA ALA A 37 -4.64 30.34 -7.13
C ALA A 37 -3.98 30.31 -5.74
N SER A 38 -2.65 30.27 -5.68
CA SER A 38 -1.91 30.34 -4.43
C SER A 38 -1.70 31.79 -4.00
N LEU A 39 -2.23 32.16 -2.83
CA LEU A 39 -1.79 33.36 -2.11
C LEU A 39 -0.83 32.90 -1.00
N PRO A 40 0.37 33.48 -0.88
CA PRO A 40 1.28 33.16 0.21
C PRO A 40 0.61 33.50 1.54
N VAL A 41 0.51 32.51 2.44
CA VAL A 41 0.05 32.74 3.81
C VAL A 41 1.27 32.81 4.74
N LEU A 42 1.46 33.97 5.37
CA LEU A 42 2.44 34.22 6.43
C LEU A 42 1.69 34.29 7.76
N VAL A 43 2.10 33.50 8.73
CA VAL A 43 1.54 33.54 10.09
C VAL A 43 2.65 34.00 11.03
N THR A 44 2.41 35.09 11.76
CA THR A 44 3.32 35.61 12.78
C THR A 44 2.60 35.58 14.12
N VAL A 45 3.17 34.88 15.10
CA VAL A 45 2.64 34.85 16.47
C VAL A 45 3.49 35.77 17.34
N SER A 46 2.89 36.81 17.91
CA SER A 46 3.53 37.75 18.84
C SER A 46 3.20 37.35 20.27
N CYS A 47 4.21 37.23 21.13
CA CYS A 47 4.06 36.82 22.52
C CYS A 47 4.72 37.83 23.49
N ARG A 48 4.15 38.04 24.69
CA ARG A 48 4.69 38.87 25.79
C ARG A 48 5.99 38.31 26.36
N LYS A 49 6.09 36.99 26.34
CA LYS A 49 7.23 36.22 26.80
C LYS A 49 7.53 35.15 25.76
N PRO A 50 8.79 34.71 25.65
CA PRO A 50 9.11 33.51 24.89
C PRO A 50 8.22 32.36 25.38
N LEU A 51 7.56 31.67 24.45
CA LEU A 51 6.73 30.52 24.79
C LEU A 51 7.62 29.42 25.36
N GLU A 52 7.33 28.94 26.58
CA GLU A 52 8.12 27.87 27.21
C GLU A 52 8.09 26.56 26.41
N ARG A 53 7.00 26.33 25.66
CA ARG A 53 6.79 25.33 24.59
C ARG A 53 5.42 25.60 23.93
N GLY A 54 5.27 25.22 22.67
CA GLY A 54 4.04 25.39 21.88
C GLY A 54 4.19 24.63 20.56
N ILE A 55 3.08 24.28 19.92
CA ILE A 55 3.03 23.55 18.65
C ILE A 55 2.08 24.29 17.70
N ILE A 56 2.59 24.87 16.62
CA ILE A 56 1.70 25.49 15.61
C ILE A 56 1.25 24.43 14.59
N GLU A 57 0.17 23.71 14.89
CA GLU A 57 -0.41 22.77 13.93
C GLU A 57 -1.18 23.47 12.81
N LEU A 58 -0.51 23.67 11.68
CA LEU A 58 -1.14 24.12 10.45
C LEU A 58 -2.00 23.01 9.82
N PHE A 59 -3.32 23.09 9.95
CA PHE A 59 -4.24 22.19 9.25
C PHE A 59 -4.39 22.63 7.78
N GLN A 60 -3.44 22.17 6.96
CA GLN A 60 -3.49 22.30 5.51
C GLN A 60 -4.61 21.41 4.95
N ILE A 61 -5.41 21.92 3.99
CA ILE A 61 -6.09 21.01 3.05
C ILE A 61 -5.09 20.74 1.94
N THR A 62 -4.36 19.63 2.06
CA THR A 62 -3.83 18.95 0.90
C THR A 62 -4.95 18.16 0.22
N ARG A 63 -4.71 17.67 -1.01
CA ARG A 63 -5.70 16.94 -1.83
C ARG A 63 -6.44 15.82 -1.08
N SER A 64 -5.79 15.21 -0.09
CA SER A 64 -6.38 14.34 0.92
C SER A 64 -6.87 15.15 2.12
N ASN A 65 -8.11 14.95 2.59
CA ASN A 65 -8.63 15.49 3.87
C ASN A 65 -7.82 15.05 5.14
N ALA A 66 -6.59 14.55 4.98
CA ALA A 66 -5.65 14.32 6.05
C ALA A 66 -5.18 15.67 6.60
N ALA A 67 -5.41 15.88 7.89
CA ALA A 67 -4.71 16.90 8.65
C ALA A 67 -3.24 16.47 8.76
N ILE A 68 -2.32 17.25 8.19
CA ILE A 68 -0.89 17.06 8.45
C ILE A 68 -0.50 18.07 9.53
N PRO A 69 -0.26 17.65 10.79
CA PRO A 69 0.27 18.55 11.79
C PRO A 69 1.71 18.90 11.44
N VAL A 70 2.00 20.18 11.18
CA VAL A 70 3.37 20.68 11.19
C VAL A 70 3.72 20.94 12.65
N CYS A 71 4.45 20.00 13.27
CA CYS A 71 4.85 20.12 14.67
C CYS A 71 6.15 20.93 14.77
N LEU A 72 6.13 22.09 15.42
CA LEU A 72 7.31 22.91 15.67
C LEU A 72 7.41 23.17 17.17
N GLU A 73 8.42 22.59 17.82
CA GLU A 73 8.70 22.83 19.25
C GLU A 73 9.58 24.06 19.43
N PHE A 74 9.22 24.93 20.38
CA PHE A 74 10.07 26.05 20.81
C PHE A 74 11.12 25.53 21.83
N PRO A 75 12.42 25.84 21.66
CA PRO A 75 13.44 25.48 22.65
C PRO A 75 13.39 26.39 23.88
N ARG A 76 13.81 25.83 25.03
CA ARG A 76 13.95 26.56 26.31
C ARG A 76 15.10 27.57 26.21
N HIS A 77 14.84 28.83 26.56
CA HIS A 77 15.91 29.76 26.92
C HIS A 77 16.54 29.35 28.26
N SER A 78 17.83 29.03 28.26
CA SER A 78 18.64 29.25 29.45
C SER A 78 19.02 30.73 29.49
N ARG A 79 18.49 31.47 30.47
CA ARG A 79 19.02 32.78 30.83
C ARG A 79 20.41 32.58 31.40
N ASP A 80 21.44 32.70 30.57
CA ASP A 80 22.82 33.05 30.94
C ASP A 80 23.59 33.31 29.64
N HIS A 81 23.50 34.56 29.18
CA HIS A 81 24.37 35.29 28.25
C HIS A 81 23.55 36.36 27.52
N GLN A 82 23.27 37.46 28.22
CA GLN A 82 23.00 38.74 27.58
C GLN A 82 24.25 39.59 27.75
N ASP A 83 25.14 39.56 26.77
CA ASP A 83 25.98 40.71 26.42
C ASP A 83 26.50 40.54 25.00
N ALA A 84 26.43 41.65 24.25
CA ALA A 84 26.81 41.86 22.86
C ALA A 84 25.85 41.32 21.78
N ILE A 85 25.05 42.22 21.20
CA ILE A 85 25.19 42.71 19.81
C ILE A 85 24.18 43.86 19.60
N ARG A 86 24.69 45.06 19.31
CA ARG A 86 23.91 46.18 18.75
C ARG A 86 23.75 45.97 17.24
N PRO A 87 22.66 46.42 16.61
CA PRO A 87 22.45 46.26 15.18
C PRO A 87 23.29 47.29 14.41
N SER A 88 24.25 46.83 13.60
CA SER A 88 24.82 47.65 12.54
C SER A 88 24.10 47.35 11.23
N SER A 89 23.40 48.36 10.75
CA SER A 89 22.90 48.50 9.38
C SER A 89 23.99 48.28 8.33
N ALA A 90 23.60 47.65 7.22
CA ALA A 90 24.30 47.51 5.93
C ALA A 90 25.38 46.43 5.85
N PHE A 91 25.10 45.34 5.09
CA PHE A 91 25.98 44.83 4.03
C PHE A 91 25.26 43.84 3.11
N GLY A 92 25.04 44.29 1.86
CA GLY A 92 25.41 43.61 0.60
C GLY A 92 25.25 42.10 0.42
N GLN A 93 24.53 41.76 -0.65
CA GLN A 93 24.59 40.48 -1.37
C GLN A 93 26.04 40.01 -1.65
N GLN A 94 26.20 38.68 -1.68
CA GLN A 94 27.35 37.87 -2.15
C GLN A 94 28.26 37.26 -1.06
N GLY A 95 28.25 35.92 -1.00
CA GLY A 95 29.35 35.16 -0.40
C GLY A 95 28.95 33.84 0.29
N PHE A 96 28.54 32.81 -0.47
CA PHE A 96 28.60 31.41 0.01
C PHE A 96 28.73 30.45 -1.19
N GLN A 97 29.94 30.37 -1.76
CA GLN A 97 30.39 29.29 -2.64
C GLN A 97 31.90 29.10 -2.46
N LYS A 98 32.29 28.19 -1.55
CA LYS A 98 33.48 27.32 -1.65
C LYS A 98 33.70 26.63 -0.31
N PHE A 99 33.37 25.33 -0.24
CA PHE A 99 34.06 24.41 0.66
C PHE A 99 33.91 23.00 0.10
N ALA A 100 34.90 22.57 -0.70
CA ALA A 100 35.25 21.16 -0.91
C ALA A 100 36.59 21.05 -1.64
N LEU A 101 37.49 20.25 -1.03
CA LEU A 101 38.50 19.37 -1.63
C LEU A 101 39.78 19.96 -2.24
N ASP A 102 40.89 19.73 -1.51
CA ASP A 102 42.16 19.08 -1.92
C ASP A 102 43.09 19.14 -0.68
N GLY A 103 43.92 18.18 -0.24
CA GLY A 103 44.43 16.93 -0.80
C GLY A 103 45.91 16.78 -0.35
N LEU A 104 46.16 15.85 0.59
CA LEU A 104 47.41 15.09 0.93
C LEU A 104 48.80 15.75 1.15
N GLU A 105 49.44 15.29 2.24
CA GLU A 105 50.76 14.59 2.33
C GLU A 105 51.83 15.07 3.35
N SER A 106 52.31 14.07 4.10
CA SER A 106 53.63 13.91 4.74
C SER A 106 53.94 14.60 6.09
N SER A 107 54.09 13.80 7.15
CA SER A 107 55.37 13.57 7.86
C SER A 107 55.18 12.83 9.19
N LEU A 108 55.87 11.70 9.35
CA LEU A 108 56.20 11.06 10.64
C LEU A 108 57.54 11.63 11.14
N PRO A 109 57.83 11.60 12.46
CA PRO A 109 58.58 10.45 12.99
C PRO A 109 58.06 9.91 14.35
N PRO A 110 58.56 8.73 14.78
CA PRO A 110 57.96 7.92 15.83
C PRO A 110 58.63 8.12 17.20
N THR A 111 57.89 7.94 18.28
CA THR A 111 58.47 7.49 19.56
C THR A 111 57.48 6.62 20.33
N ASN A 112 57.99 5.45 20.72
CA ASN A 112 57.41 4.47 21.63
C ASN A 112 57.03 5.07 22.99
N GLU A 113 55.91 4.64 23.58
CA GLU A 113 55.85 4.06 24.93
C GLU A 113 54.45 3.46 25.24
N PRO A 114 54.36 2.49 26.17
CA PRO A 114 53.33 1.45 26.16
C PRO A 114 52.10 1.73 27.05
N VAL A 115 50.98 1.18 26.57
CA VAL A 115 49.81 0.61 27.27
C VAL A 115 49.35 1.23 28.61
N SER A 116 48.19 1.88 28.57
CA SER A 116 47.27 1.98 29.72
C SER A 116 45.81 2.02 29.25
N LEU A 117 45.04 1.00 29.65
CA LEU A 117 43.59 0.79 29.56
C LEU A 117 42.78 1.73 28.62
N LYS A 118 42.71 1.38 27.33
CA LYS A 118 41.80 2.02 26.36
C LYS A 118 40.45 1.29 26.30
N GLY A 119 39.46 1.82 27.01
CA GLY A 119 38.05 1.42 26.88
C GLY A 119 37.06 2.59 27.04
N VAL A 120 37.54 3.83 27.10
CA VAL A 120 36.69 5.03 27.15
C VAL A 120 36.86 5.76 25.82
N PRO A 121 35.78 5.96 25.04
CA PRO A 121 35.84 6.90 23.93
C PRO A 121 36.18 8.27 24.51
N ASP A 122 37.26 8.87 24.02
CA ASP A 122 37.58 10.27 24.28
C ASP A 122 36.32 11.11 23.99
N LYS A 123 35.95 12.02 24.90
CA LYS A 123 34.76 12.89 24.77
C LYS A 123 34.74 13.72 23.47
N ARG A 124 35.82 13.68 22.69
CA ARG A 124 36.04 14.36 21.41
C ARG A 124 35.49 13.65 20.17
N ALA A 125 34.93 12.44 20.29
CA ALA A 125 34.41 11.68 19.14
C ALA A 125 32.88 11.45 19.20
N ILE A 126 32.13 12.38 19.79
CA ILE A 126 30.67 12.39 19.62
C ILE A 126 30.39 13.03 18.25
N PRO A 127 29.74 12.35 17.29
CA PRO A 127 29.42 12.93 16.01
C PRO A 127 28.60 14.19 16.14
N ALA A 128 28.78 15.06 15.15
CA ALA A 128 28.09 16.33 15.05
C ALA A 128 26.56 16.19 15.17
N TRP A 129 25.97 15.06 14.72
CA TRP A 129 24.53 14.86 14.78
C TRP A 129 23.99 14.59 16.20
N TRP A 130 24.80 14.02 17.10
CA TRP A 130 24.42 13.81 18.51
C TRP A 130 24.64 15.06 19.36
N THR A 131 25.61 15.91 18.96
CA THR A 131 25.96 17.18 19.63
C THR A 131 25.23 18.39 19.07
N ALA A 132 24.24 18.19 18.18
CA ALA A 132 23.53 19.29 17.55
C ALA A 132 22.97 20.26 18.62
N PRO A 133 23.28 21.57 18.50
CA PRO A 133 22.89 22.55 19.50
C PRO A 133 21.37 22.61 19.58
N ALA A 134 20.85 22.86 20.79
CA ALA A 134 19.50 23.39 20.96
C ALA A 134 19.31 24.50 19.90
N MET A 135 18.30 24.34 19.04
CA MET A 135 18.08 25.22 17.89
C MET A 135 18.26 26.69 18.31
N SER A 136 19.24 27.37 17.71
CA SER A 136 19.47 28.80 17.95
C SER A 136 18.25 29.59 17.52
N GLU A 137 17.88 30.60 18.32
CA GLU A 137 16.80 31.54 18.05
C GLU A 137 16.84 32.08 16.62
N GLN A 138 15.77 31.84 15.88
CA GLN A 138 15.46 32.56 14.65
C GLN A 138 14.02 33.07 14.72
N GLU A 139 13.82 34.28 14.22
CA GLU A 139 12.51 34.81 13.91
C GLU A 139 11.95 34.00 12.74
N TRP A 140 10.94 33.16 13.01
CA TRP A 140 10.42 32.25 11.99
C TRP A 140 9.39 32.97 11.11
N GLN A 141 9.81 33.36 9.90
CA GLN A 141 8.90 33.72 8.82
C GLN A 141 8.53 32.47 8.01
N TRP A 142 7.24 32.15 7.94
CA TRP A 142 6.74 31.06 7.11
C TRP A 142 6.04 31.60 5.88
N THR A 143 6.37 31.06 4.70
CA THR A 143 5.65 31.33 3.45
C THR A 143 5.03 30.02 2.97
N ILE A 144 3.72 29.88 3.12
CA ILE A 144 3.01 28.71 2.58
C ILE A 144 2.76 28.95 1.09
N LYS A 145 3.42 28.17 0.22
CA LYS A 145 3.21 28.21 -1.23
C LYS A 145 2.39 26.99 -1.67
N GLY A 146 1.37 27.22 -2.48
CA GLY A 146 0.68 26.16 -3.23
C GLY A 146 -0.47 25.42 -2.53
N SER A 147 -1.18 26.00 -1.56
CA SER A 147 -2.35 25.33 -0.94
C SER A 147 -3.37 26.29 -0.30
N TRP A 148 -4.64 25.87 -0.28
CA TRP A 148 -5.72 26.57 0.43
C TRP A 148 -5.74 26.17 1.91
N VAL A 149 -5.70 27.16 2.82
CA VAL A 149 -5.83 26.95 4.27
C VAL A 149 -7.31 27.06 4.64
N ARG A 150 -7.95 25.96 5.07
CA ARG A 150 -9.36 25.99 5.53
C ARG A 150 -9.49 26.30 7.01
N SER A 151 -8.52 25.88 7.82
CA SER A 151 -8.49 26.15 9.26
C SER A 151 -7.04 26.30 9.69
N LEU A 152 -6.75 27.34 10.47
CA LEU A 152 -5.49 27.44 11.19
C LEU A 152 -5.75 27.03 12.63
N ARG A 153 -5.05 26.01 13.15
CA ARG A 153 -5.06 25.72 14.58
C ARG A 153 -3.74 26.11 15.19
N LEU A 154 -3.83 26.67 16.38
CA LEU A 154 -2.66 26.97 17.19
C LEU A 154 -2.78 26.12 18.45
N GLN A 155 -1.83 25.21 18.68
CA GLN A 155 -1.77 24.44 19.91
C GLN A 155 -0.68 25.02 20.81
N VAL A 156 -1.01 25.36 22.04
CA VAL A 156 -0.02 25.82 23.02
C VAL A 156 -0.22 25.09 24.34
N LEU A 157 0.85 24.98 25.12
CA LEU A 157 0.76 24.42 26.47
C LEU A 157 -0.16 25.26 27.36
N ALA A 158 -0.77 24.56 28.33
CA ALA A 158 -1.53 25.15 29.41
C ALA A 158 -0.71 26.24 30.12
N GLY A 159 -1.23 27.47 30.10
CA GLY A 159 -0.55 28.66 30.62
C GLY A 159 0.03 29.56 29.53
N SER A 160 0.68 29.01 28.51
CA SER A 160 1.36 29.79 27.45
C SER A 160 0.40 30.54 26.52
N HIS A 161 -0.88 30.15 26.47
CA HIS A 161 -1.91 30.88 25.73
C HIS A 161 -2.10 32.32 26.24
N ARG A 162 -1.84 32.58 27.52
CA ARG A 162 -1.94 33.92 28.12
C ARG A 162 -0.82 34.86 27.66
N ASP A 163 0.28 34.28 27.20
CA ASP A 163 1.44 35.03 26.73
C ASP A 163 1.31 35.40 25.24
N ILE A 164 0.35 34.87 24.49
CA ILE A 164 0.11 35.29 23.10
C ILE A 164 -0.59 36.65 23.08
N GLU A 165 0.05 37.67 22.50
CA GLU A 165 -0.51 39.01 22.34
C GLU A 165 -1.37 39.16 21.10
N SER A 166 -0.92 38.55 19.99
CA SER A 166 -1.66 38.55 18.74
C SER A 166 -1.10 37.51 17.77
N VAL A 167 -1.97 36.99 16.91
CA VAL A 167 -1.62 36.18 15.75
C VAL A 167 -1.91 37.00 14.51
N LEU A 168 -0.89 37.35 13.72
CA LEU A 168 -1.02 37.99 12.43
C LEU A 168 -1.03 36.93 11.34
N ILE A 169 -2.06 36.91 10.50
CA ILE A 169 -2.17 36.05 9.32
C ILE A 169 -2.18 36.95 8.11
N VAL A 170 -1.14 36.93 7.29
CA VAL A 170 -1.05 37.65 6.01
C VAL A 170 -1.32 36.65 4.89
N CYS A 171 -2.29 36.91 4.02
CA CYS A 171 -2.61 36.09 2.84
C CYS A 171 -2.64 37.00 1.61
N GLY A 172 -1.59 36.95 0.78
CA GLY A 172 -1.42 37.91 -0.31
C GLY A 172 -1.29 39.35 0.21
N SER A 173 -2.13 40.27 -0.28
CA SER A 173 -2.19 41.66 0.21
C SER A 173 -3.05 41.86 1.45
N THR A 174 -3.74 40.82 1.91
CA THR A 174 -4.66 40.91 3.06
C THR A 174 -3.93 40.49 4.33
N SER A 175 -4.02 41.26 5.40
CA SER A 175 -3.52 40.85 6.72
C SER A 175 -4.64 40.88 7.76
N LEU A 176 -4.66 39.87 8.62
CA LEU A 176 -5.61 39.68 9.69
C LEU A 176 -4.82 39.53 10.99
N ARG A 177 -4.82 40.57 11.82
CA ARG A 177 -4.26 40.51 13.17
C ARG A 177 -5.36 40.13 14.14
N ILE A 178 -5.24 38.99 14.80
CA ILE A 178 -6.15 38.49 15.81
C ILE A 178 -5.50 38.73 17.18
N PRO A 179 -5.98 39.69 17.97
CA PRO A 179 -5.51 39.88 19.34
C PRO A 179 -5.64 38.59 20.15
N GLY A 180 -4.67 38.31 21.02
CA GLY A 180 -4.61 37.08 21.82
C GLY A 180 -5.82 36.90 22.73
N ASN A 181 -6.40 37.99 23.23
CA ASN A 181 -7.64 37.98 24.01
C ASN A 181 -8.91 37.68 23.20
N LYS A 182 -8.82 37.67 21.85
CA LYS A 182 -9.89 37.22 20.94
C LYS A 182 -9.72 35.78 20.49
N LEU A 183 -8.62 35.12 20.86
CA LEU A 183 -8.41 33.70 20.59
C LEU A 183 -9.30 32.89 21.53
N THR A 184 -10.26 32.16 20.97
CA THR A 184 -11.04 31.16 21.71
C THR A 184 -10.24 29.86 21.77
N TRP A 185 -9.91 29.44 22.99
CA TRP A 185 -9.14 28.24 23.23
C TRP A 185 -10.07 27.09 23.67
N GLU A 186 -10.01 25.99 22.95
CA GLU A 186 -10.68 24.73 23.28
C GLU A 186 -9.70 23.78 23.95
N ARG A 187 -10.18 23.04 24.96
CA ARG A 187 -9.40 22.00 25.65
C ARG A 187 -9.49 20.72 24.82
N ASN A 188 -8.35 20.11 24.47
CA ASN A 188 -8.36 18.88 23.68
C ASN A 188 -9.23 17.79 24.35
N ASN A 189 -10.14 17.20 23.56
CA ASN A 189 -11.08 16.11 23.92
C ASN A 189 -12.25 16.44 24.88
N VAL A 190 -12.53 17.71 25.21
CA VAL A 190 -13.77 18.09 25.93
C VAL A 190 -14.45 19.26 25.21
N ALA A 191 -15.60 19.02 24.59
CA ALA A 191 -16.37 20.03 23.85
C ALA A 191 -17.13 21.03 24.75
N GLN A 192 -16.52 21.46 25.86
CA GLN A 192 -17.11 22.46 26.76
C GLN A 192 -16.21 23.71 26.86
N PRO A 193 -16.76 24.92 26.65
CA PRO A 193 -16.04 26.17 26.85
C PRO A 193 -15.73 26.35 28.34
N ILE A 194 -14.50 26.76 28.66
CA ILE A 194 -14.07 26.99 30.04
C ILE A 194 -14.61 28.34 30.51
N VAL A 195 -15.49 28.33 31.51
CA VAL A 195 -15.84 29.50 32.32
C VAL A 195 -15.55 29.17 33.78
N GLY A 196 -14.48 29.75 34.32
CA GLY A 196 -14.20 29.79 35.77
C GLY A 196 -13.51 28.55 36.37
N HIS A 197 -12.21 28.73 36.66
CA HIS A 197 -11.28 27.96 37.51
C HIS A 197 -10.12 27.26 36.78
N ASP A 198 -8.90 27.57 37.25
CA ASP A 198 -7.61 27.10 36.73
C ASP A 198 -7.34 25.64 37.14
N PRO A 199 -7.08 24.71 36.20
CA PRO A 199 -6.65 23.35 36.49
C PRO A 199 -5.11 23.25 36.71
N PRO A 200 -4.59 22.10 37.18
CA PRO A 200 -3.16 21.91 37.47
C PRO A 200 -2.29 22.04 36.21
N ALA A 201 -1.16 22.74 36.36
CA ALA A 201 -0.50 23.49 35.29
C ALA A 201 0.60 22.75 34.49
N HIS A 202 0.47 21.47 34.11
CA HIS A 202 1.66 20.75 33.60
C HIS A 202 1.55 19.98 32.28
N GLN A 203 0.36 19.63 31.77
CA GLN A 203 0.30 18.62 30.68
C GLN A 203 -0.84 18.79 29.66
N GLU A 204 -1.54 19.92 29.63
CA GLU A 204 -2.69 20.09 28.72
C GLU A 204 -2.35 21.04 27.56
N PHE A 205 -2.80 20.69 26.35
CA PHE A 205 -2.73 21.58 25.18
C PHE A 205 -4.06 22.30 25.01
N PHE A 206 -3.97 23.61 24.77
CA PHE A 206 -5.09 24.44 24.36
C PHE A 206 -5.04 24.63 22.85
N THR A 207 -6.17 24.38 22.19
CA THR A 207 -6.31 24.53 20.74
C THR A 207 -7.12 25.77 20.43
N CYS A 208 -6.54 26.76 19.78
CA CYS A 208 -7.32 27.87 19.22
C CYS A 208 -7.65 27.57 17.76
N ASN A 209 -8.94 27.44 17.47
CA ASN A 209 -9.46 27.53 16.10
C ASN A 209 -9.53 29.01 15.74
N LEU A 210 -8.61 29.47 14.89
CA LEU A 210 -8.63 30.86 14.46
C LEU A 210 -9.90 31.10 13.61
N PRO A 211 -10.69 32.15 13.89
CA PRO A 211 -11.97 32.39 13.25
C PRO A 211 -11.77 32.80 11.80
N TRP A 212 -11.57 31.83 10.91
CA TRP A 212 -11.53 32.05 9.47
C TRP A 212 -12.96 32.19 8.90
N GLY A 213 -14.01 31.88 9.69
CA GLY A 213 -15.39 31.78 9.20
C GLY A 213 -16.44 32.73 9.80
N ALA A 214 -16.21 33.39 10.94
CA ALA A 214 -17.30 34.05 11.67
C ALA A 214 -17.51 35.55 11.34
N ASP A 215 -16.45 36.30 11.01
CA ASP A 215 -16.55 37.75 10.70
C ASP A 215 -16.03 38.14 9.31
N CYS A 216 -15.57 37.19 8.50
CA CYS A 216 -15.33 37.39 7.06
C CYS A 216 -16.63 37.29 6.26
N SER A 217 -17.70 37.95 6.74
CA SER A 217 -19.03 37.99 6.10
C SER A 217 -19.05 38.76 4.77
N ARG A 218 -17.94 39.43 4.42
CA ARG A 218 -17.55 39.68 3.03
C ARG A 218 -16.72 38.51 2.52
N SER A 219 -17.43 37.50 2.04
CA SER A 219 -16.89 36.28 1.47
C SER A 219 -15.76 36.55 0.45
N ILE A 220 -14.54 36.14 0.79
CA ILE A 220 -13.47 35.87 -0.20
C ILE A 220 -13.77 34.57 -0.98
N LEU A 221 -14.89 33.90 -0.68
CA LEU A 221 -15.47 32.86 -1.53
C LEU A 221 -16.48 33.51 -2.48
N PRO A 222 -16.33 33.39 -3.81
CA PRO A 222 -17.36 33.85 -4.71
C PRO A 222 -18.59 32.96 -4.53
N ARG A 223 -19.73 33.55 -4.14
CA ARG A 223 -21.02 33.05 -4.63
C ARG A 223 -20.93 33.09 -6.17
N PHE A 224 -21.52 32.13 -6.88
CA PHE A 224 -21.47 32.07 -8.35
C PHE A 224 -21.86 33.41 -9.03
N SER A 225 -22.63 34.26 -8.36
CA SER A 225 -23.00 35.63 -8.80
C SER A 225 -21.88 36.69 -8.68
N GLY A 226 -20.77 36.39 -8.00
CA GLY A 226 -19.63 37.29 -7.78
C GLY A 226 -18.40 37.00 -8.64
N LEU A 227 -18.44 35.97 -9.49
CA LEU A 227 -17.37 35.61 -10.44
C LEU A 227 -17.25 36.57 -11.64
N TRP A 228 -18.15 37.56 -11.75
CA TRP A 228 -18.14 38.56 -12.82
C TRP A 228 -17.71 39.97 -12.37
N ASN A 229 -17.42 40.15 -11.08
CA ASN A 229 -17.08 41.45 -10.52
C ASN A 229 -15.66 41.46 -9.90
N TYR A 230 -14.78 40.52 -10.29
CA TYR A 230 -13.42 40.46 -9.74
C TYR A 230 -12.46 41.30 -10.61
N PRO A 231 -11.75 42.30 -10.06
CA PRO A 231 -10.75 43.03 -10.83
C PRO A 231 -9.58 42.08 -11.13
N GLY A 232 -9.50 41.60 -12.37
CA GLY A 232 -8.57 40.56 -12.81
C GLY A 232 -9.20 39.41 -13.60
N ASP A 233 -10.51 39.46 -13.89
CA ASP A 233 -11.28 38.36 -14.49
C ASP A 233 -10.72 37.80 -15.81
N PHE A 234 -10.08 38.60 -16.67
CA PHE A 234 -9.42 38.06 -17.85
C PHE A 234 -8.17 37.24 -17.50
N GLY A 235 -7.42 37.64 -16.47
CA GLY A 235 -6.26 36.91 -15.97
C GLY A 235 -6.66 35.59 -15.30
N LEU A 236 -7.74 35.57 -14.52
CA LEU A 236 -8.28 34.34 -13.93
C LEU A 236 -8.86 33.42 -15.01
N ILE A 237 -9.61 33.95 -15.98
CA ILE A 237 -10.14 33.17 -17.10
C ILE A 237 -9.00 32.64 -17.97
N CYS A 238 -8.00 33.46 -18.32
CA CYS A 238 -6.80 33.01 -19.03
C CYS A 238 -6.00 31.99 -18.24
N HIS A 239 -5.91 32.12 -16.91
CA HIS A 239 -5.27 31.13 -16.05
C HIS A 239 -6.09 29.84 -15.99
N ILE A 240 -7.42 29.91 -15.90
CA ILE A 240 -8.31 28.73 -15.99
C ILE A 240 -8.15 28.05 -17.34
N PHE A 241 -8.13 28.79 -18.45
CA PHE A 241 -7.92 28.25 -19.79
C PHE A 241 -6.49 27.73 -19.97
N ALA A 242 -5.48 28.37 -19.37
CA ALA A 242 -4.09 27.94 -19.41
C ALA A 242 -3.88 26.66 -18.58
N SER A 243 -4.33 26.62 -17.32
CA SER A 243 -4.33 25.42 -16.49
C SER A 243 -5.16 24.30 -17.13
N PHE A 244 -6.29 24.62 -17.74
CA PHE A 244 -7.09 23.67 -18.53
C PHE A 244 -6.29 23.12 -19.71
N ALA A 245 -5.65 23.99 -20.50
CA ALA A 245 -4.81 23.59 -21.63
C ALA A 245 -3.48 22.93 -21.20
N GLN A 246 -3.06 23.07 -19.95
CA GLN A 246 -1.86 22.44 -19.41
C GLN A 246 -2.16 21.10 -18.73
N HIS A 247 -3.42 20.85 -18.32
CA HIS A 247 -3.77 19.62 -17.62
C HIS A 247 -3.81 18.41 -18.57
N PRO A 248 -3.12 17.30 -18.25
CA PRO A 248 -3.04 16.11 -19.12
C PRO A 248 -4.40 15.50 -19.50
N SER A 249 -5.36 15.49 -18.56
CA SER A 249 -6.70 14.95 -18.82
C SER A 249 -7.50 15.75 -19.85
N THR A 250 -7.27 17.06 -19.98
CA THR A 250 -7.88 17.89 -21.02
C THR A 250 -7.47 17.40 -22.39
N TRP A 251 -6.17 17.20 -22.62
CA TRP A 251 -5.66 16.67 -23.89
C TRP A 251 -6.17 15.28 -24.19
N PHE A 252 -6.37 14.44 -23.17
CA PHE A 252 -7.03 13.15 -23.34
C PHE A 252 -8.45 13.31 -23.92
N PHE A 253 -9.27 14.21 -23.37
CA PHE A 253 -10.61 14.49 -23.89
C PHE A 253 -10.61 15.18 -25.25
N VAL A 254 -9.65 16.08 -25.52
CA VAL A 254 -9.48 16.71 -26.84
C VAL A 254 -9.11 15.66 -27.90
N LEU A 255 -8.13 14.80 -27.61
CA LEU A 255 -7.75 13.68 -28.48
C LEU A 255 -8.94 12.76 -28.73
N TRP A 256 -9.69 12.43 -27.67
CA TRP A 256 -10.92 11.65 -27.77
C TRP A 256 -11.99 12.32 -28.65
N GLY A 257 -12.18 13.62 -28.51
CA GLY A 257 -13.07 14.42 -29.34
C GLY A 257 -12.65 14.47 -30.81
N ILE A 258 -11.36 14.61 -31.09
CA ILE A 258 -10.81 14.55 -32.45
C ILE A 258 -11.08 13.18 -33.09
N ILE A 259 -10.87 12.08 -32.34
CA ILE A 259 -11.18 10.72 -32.80
C ILE A 259 -12.69 10.57 -33.08
N ALA A 260 -13.54 11.14 -32.22
CA ALA A 260 -14.99 11.14 -32.41
C ALA A 260 -15.43 11.88 -33.68
N LEU A 261 -14.87 13.07 -33.91
CA LEU A 261 -15.16 13.88 -35.09
C LEU A 261 -14.61 13.23 -36.37
N GLY A 262 -13.41 12.65 -36.32
CA GLY A 262 -12.85 11.85 -37.42
C GLY A 262 -13.73 10.64 -37.76
N GLY A 263 -14.23 9.93 -36.75
CA GLY A 263 -15.18 8.82 -36.93
C GLY A 263 -16.50 9.27 -37.58
N LEU A 264 -17.03 10.45 -37.21
CA LEU A 264 -18.20 11.04 -37.83
C LEU A 264 -17.95 11.47 -39.29
N TYR A 265 -16.78 12.04 -39.60
CA TYR A 265 -16.41 12.45 -40.94
C TYR A 265 -16.29 11.25 -41.90
N VAL A 266 -15.59 10.19 -41.47
CA VAL A 266 -15.47 8.93 -42.24
C VAL A 266 -16.83 8.29 -42.49
N ARG A 267 -17.78 8.43 -41.56
CA ARG A 267 -19.16 7.96 -41.72
C ARG A 267 -19.95 8.77 -42.73
N LYS A 268 -19.84 10.11 -42.71
CA LYS A 268 -20.52 10.98 -43.69
C LYS A 268 -20.03 10.74 -45.12
N ALA A 269 -18.76 10.35 -45.27
CA ALA A 269 -18.17 10.06 -46.58
C ALA A 269 -18.60 8.72 -47.19
N ARG A 270 -19.25 7.81 -46.44
CA ARG A 270 -19.58 6.46 -46.95
C ARG A 270 -20.97 6.02 -46.51
N ASN A 271 -21.92 6.02 -47.46
CA ASN A 271 -23.25 5.41 -47.33
C ASN A 271 -23.12 3.88 -47.25
N THR A 272 -22.77 3.34 -46.08
CA THR A 272 -22.72 1.88 -45.88
C THR A 272 -24.10 1.31 -45.53
N PRO A 273 -24.52 0.21 -46.17
CA PRO A 273 -25.74 -0.51 -45.84
C PRO A 273 -25.70 -1.08 -44.41
N ASP A 274 -26.89 -1.24 -43.81
CA ASP A 274 -27.15 -1.59 -42.41
C ASP A 274 -26.85 -3.09 -42.16
N GLU A 275 -25.59 -3.51 -42.30
CA GLU A 275 -25.20 -4.90 -42.02
C GLU A 275 -25.02 -5.17 -40.52
N GLY A 276 -25.52 -6.34 -40.11
CA GLY A 276 -25.70 -6.76 -38.72
C GLY A 276 -24.42 -6.80 -37.89
N VAL A 277 -24.59 -6.70 -36.57
CA VAL A 277 -23.50 -6.79 -35.57
C VAL A 277 -22.70 -8.10 -35.78
N PRO A 278 -21.36 -8.08 -35.67
CA PRO A 278 -20.55 -9.30 -35.67
C PRO A 278 -21.11 -10.29 -34.65
N ARG A 279 -21.53 -11.47 -35.10
CA ARG A 279 -22.00 -12.52 -34.19
C ARG A 279 -20.79 -13.03 -33.41
N GLU A 280 -20.76 -12.76 -32.11
CA GLU A 280 -19.72 -13.19 -31.16
C GLU A 280 -19.58 -14.72 -31.03
N ASN A 281 -20.46 -15.50 -31.69
CA ASN A 281 -20.55 -16.97 -31.58
C ASN A 281 -19.90 -17.72 -32.75
N ALA A 282 -19.15 -17.07 -33.65
CA ALA A 282 -18.42 -17.80 -34.69
C ALA A 282 -17.30 -18.63 -34.04
N THR A 283 -17.44 -19.96 -34.04
CA THR A 283 -16.41 -20.86 -33.52
C THR A 283 -15.12 -20.70 -34.33
N PRO A 284 -13.96 -20.49 -33.67
CA PRO A 284 -12.70 -20.34 -34.39
C PRO A 284 -12.40 -21.63 -35.18
N ARG A 285 -12.21 -21.51 -36.50
CA ARG A 285 -11.75 -22.63 -37.34
C ARG A 285 -10.30 -22.98 -37.00
N ALA A 286 -10.00 -24.28 -36.98
CA ALA A 286 -8.69 -24.84 -36.67
C ALA A 286 -7.55 -24.30 -37.56
N ASP A 287 -7.86 -23.76 -38.74
CA ASP A 287 -6.89 -23.19 -39.68
C ASP A 287 -6.20 -21.91 -39.16
N SER A 288 -6.77 -21.25 -38.15
CA SER A 288 -6.16 -20.08 -37.50
C SER A 288 -4.93 -20.41 -36.64
N VAL A 289 -4.54 -21.69 -36.51
CA VAL A 289 -3.42 -22.14 -35.67
C VAL A 289 -2.06 -22.03 -36.38
N ARG A 290 -2.01 -22.07 -37.72
CA ARG A 290 -0.73 -22.02 -38.45
C ARG A 290 -0.03 -20.66 -38.24
N GLY A 291 1.16 -20.69 -37.65
CA GLY A 291 1.99 -19.51 -37.33
C GLY A 291 1.81 -18.93 -35.92
N GLY A 292 0.80 -19.35 -35.16
CA GLY A 292 0.58 -18.89 -33.78
C GLY A 292 1.80 -19.04 -32.85
N PRO A 293 2.50 -20.20 -32.83
CA PRO A 293 3.64 -20.41 -31.95
C PRO A 293 4.83 -19.47 -32.23
N LEU A 294 5.11 -19.16 -33.50
CA LEU A 294 6.23 -18.28 -33.85
C LEU A 294 6.00 -16.86 -33.34
N TRP A 295 4.79 -16.32 -33.55
CA TRP A 295 4.42 -14.99 -33.05
C TRP A 295 4.39 -14.94 -31.52
N GLY A 296 3.81 -15.95 -30.87
CA GLY A 296 3.85 -16.04 -29.41
C GLY A 296 5.28 -16.09 -28.88
N THR A 297 6.17 -16.85 -29.52
CA THR A 297 7.58 -16.93 -29.13
C THR A 297 8.30 -15.60 -29.36
N GLY A 298 8.04 -14.90 -30.47
CA GLY A 298 8.64 -13.59 -30.76
C GLY A 298 8.32 -12.54 -29.71
N GLY A 299 7.06 -12.43 -29.28
CA GLY A 299 6.70 -11.49 -28.21
C GLY A 299 7.17 -11.96 -26.84
N PHE A 300 7.26 -13.27 -26.60
CA PHE A 300 7.86 -13.79 -25.38
C PHE A 300 9.36 -13.43 -25.29
N LEU A 301 10.10 -13.58 -26.39
CA LEU A 301 11.50 -13.16 -26.47
C LEU A 301 11.66 -11.66 -26.21
N LEU A 302 10.73 -10.82 -26.70
CA LEU A 302 10.71 -9.39 -26.37
C LEU A 302 10.56 -9.15 -24.86
N VAL A 303 9.67 -9.89 -24.19
CA VAL A 303 9.47 -9.79 -22.74
C VAL A 303 10.72 -10.24 -21.98
N VAL A 304 11.38 -11.32 -22.43
CA VAL A 304 12.66 -11.79 -21.86
C VAL A 304 13.77 -10.76 -22.06
N LEU A 305 13.87 -10.14 -23.24
CA LEU A 305 14.85 -9.09 -23.51
C LEU A 305 14.60 -7.84 -22.66
N ALA A 306 13.33 -7.44 -22.50
CA ALA A 306 12.94 -6.35 -21.59
C ALA A 306 13.32 -6.66 -20.14
N ALA A 307 13.02 -7.87 -19.67
CA ALA A 307 13.40 -8.34 -18.33
C ALA A 307 14.92 -8.30 -18.14
N THR A 308 15.67 -8.85 -19.10
CA THR A 308 17.13 -8.85 -19.08
C THR A 308 17.70 -7.43 -19.05
N TYR A 309 17.14 -6.52 -19.86
CA TYR A 309 17.53 -5.11 -19.85
C TYR A 309 17.28 -4.46 -18.49
N LEU A 310 16.10 -4.65 -17.91
CA LEU A 310 15.75 -4.09 -16.60
C LEU A 310 16.65 -4.63 -15.48
N GLU A 311 16.91 -5.94 -15.45
CA GLU A 311 17.82 -6.56 -14.47
C GLU A 311 19.28 -6.16 -14.65
N THR A 312 19.71 -5.92 -15.91
CA THR A 312 21.07 -5.44 -16.18
C THR A 312 21.22 -3.99 -15.70
N ARG A 313 20.17 -3.17 -15.85
CA ARG A 313 20.17 -1.77 -15.44
C ARG A 313 20.06 -1.62 -13.92
N ASP A 314 19.20 -2.41 -13.30
CA ASP A 314 18.93 -2.35 -11.87
C ASP A 314 18.74 -3.77 -11.32
N PRO A 315 19.84 -4.43 -10.90
CA PRO A 315 19.82 -5.81 -10.44
C PRO A 315 18.86 -6.00 -9.26
N ARG A 316 18.07 -7.07 -9.32
CA ARG A 316 16.96 -7.31 -8.40
C ARG A 316 15.90 -6.23 -8.60
N TYR A 317 15.48 -6.09 -9.85
CA TYR A 317 14.56 -5.05 -10.30
C TYR A 317 13.29 -4.97 -9.46
N PHE A 318 12.76 -6.08 -8.97
CA PHE A 318 11.57 -6.13 -8.15
C PHE A 318 11.83 -6.06 -6.64
N LEU A 319 13.07 -6.22 -6.16
CA LEU A 319 13.41 -6.09 -4.72
C LEU A 319 13.57 -4.60 -4.32
N GLN A 320 12.48 -3.85 -4.36
CA GLN A 320 12.44 -2.42 -3.98
C GLN A 320 11.26 -2.14 -3.05
N ASP A 321 11.22 -0.95 -2.45
CA ASP A 321 10.13 -0.51 -1.57
C ASP A 321 9.74 -1.57 -0.51
N ASP A 322 8.45 -1.93 -0.40
CA ASP A 322 7.96 -2.93 0.56
C ASP A 322 8.46 -4.35 0.27
N ASN A 323 8.85 -4.66 -0.97
CA ASN A 323 9.51 -5.93 -1.27
C ASN A 323 10.84 -6.03 -0.53
N PHE A 324 11.59 -4.92 -0.46
CA PHE A 324 12.83 -4.82 0.29
C PHE A 324 12.59 -4.70 1.80
N ALA A 325 11.63 -3.88 2.22
CA ALA A 325 11.47 -3.53 3.63
C ALA A 325 10.56 -4.45 4.45
N ILE A 326 9.70 -5.24 3.79
CA ILE A 326 8.67 -6.09 4.42
C ILE A 326 8.76 -7.54 3.91
N PHE A 327 8.50 -7.72 2.62
CA PHE A 327 8.13 -9.04 2.11
C PHE A 327 9.31 -9.99 2.07
N TYR A 328 10.46 -9.55 1.56
CA TYR A 328 11.64 -10.41 1.54
C TYR A 328 12.09 -10.82 2.95
N PRO A 329 12.26 -9.91 3.94
CA PRO A 329 12.62 -10.30 5.31
C PRO A 329 11.69 -11.35 5.91
N ALA A 330 10.38 -11.16 5.80
CA ALA A 330 9.40 -12.09 6.34
C ALA A 330 9.37 -13.44 5.59
N ILE A 331 9.41 -13.43 4.25
CA ILE A 331 9.32 -14.64 3.43
C ILE A 331 10.61 -15.47 3.51
N SER A 332 11.77 -14.83 3.50
CA SER A 332 13.06 -15.52 3.64
C SER A 332 13.10 -16.30 4.95
N ARG A 333 12.73 -15.65 6.07
CA ARG A 333 12.64 -16.32 7.36
C ARG A 333 11.60 -17.43 7.39
N ALA A 334 10.45 -17.23 6.76
CA ALA A 334 9.43 -18.27 6.63
C ALA A 334 9.93 -19.51 5.88
N CYS A 335 10.71 -19.30 4.83
CA CYS A 335 11.26 -20.38 4.02
C CYS A 335 12.39 -21.12 4.75
N GLU A 336 13.18 -20.44 5.58
CA GLU A 336 14.15 -21.09 6.48
C GLU A 336 13.44 -22.01 7.49
N ILE A 337 12.34 -21.56 8.08
CA ILE A 337 11.50 -22.38 8.97
C ILE A 337 10.94 -23.60 8.21
N ALA A 338 10.50 -23.40 6.96
CA ALA A 338 10.04 -24.50 6.10
C ALA A 338 11.15 -25.50 5.76
N ALA A 339 12.38 -25.03 5.55
CA ALA A 339 13.52 -25.86 5.19
C ALA A 339 13.91 -26.86 6.29
N ILE A 340 13.62 -26.54 7.57
CA ILE A 340 13.81 -27.46 8.71
C ILE A 340 12.57 -28.33 9.00
N GLY A 341 11.60 -28.38 8.07
CA GLY A 341 10.42 -29.23 8.17
C GLY A 341 9.28 -28.65 9.02
N GLN A 342 9.29 -27.35 9.34
CA GLN A 342 8.25 -26.69 10.11
C GLN A 342 7.41 -25.76 9.23
N PHE A 343 6.07 -25.81 9.35
CA PHE A 343 5.24 -24.85 8.63
C PHE A 343 5.31 -23.47 9.30
N PRO A 344 5.63 -22.37 8.57
CA PRO A 344 5.91 -21.05 9.14
C PRO A 344 4.62 -20.32 9.57
N GLN A 345 4.03 -20.78 10.68
CA GLN A 345 2.78 -20.21 11.20
C GLN A 345 3.01 -18.94 12.02
N TRP A 346 4.18 -18.80 12.62
CA TRP A 346 4.47 -17.76 13.60
C TRP A 346 5.92 -17.35 13.53
N ALA A 347 6.17 -16.05 13.65
CA ALA A 347 7.49 -15.46 13.67
C ALA A 347 7.69 -14.69 14.98
N THR A 348 8.66 -15.13 15.78
CA THR A 348 8.98 -14.53 17.09
C THR A 348 9.73 -13.20 16.98
N HIS A 349 10.41 -12.97 15.85
CA HIS A 349 11.34 -11.85 15.66
C HIS A 349 10.70 -10.47 15.60
N GLN A 350 9.38 -10.37 15.42
CA GLN A 350 8.68 -9.07 15.32
C GLN A 350 7.35 -9.10 16.06
N PHE A 351 6.90 -7.91 16.45
CA PHE A 351 5.61 -7.69 17.10
C PHE A 351 5.39 -8.60 18.32
N LEU A 352 6.48 -8.95 19.02
CA LEU A 352 6.46 -9.89 20.14
C LEU A 352 5.76 -11.22 19.78
N GLY A 353 5.96 -11.69 18.54
CA GLY A 353 5.31 -12.85 17.97
C GLY A 353 4.14 -12.48 17.04
N MET A 354 4.38 -12.48 15.73
CA MET A 354 3.33 -12.29 14.73
C MET A 354 2.89 -13.59 14.05
N PRO A 355 1.58 -13.80 13.82
CA PRO A 355 1.14 -14.83 12.90
C PRO A 355 1.67 -14.52 11.50
N LEU A 356 2.12 -15.54 10.77
CA LEU A 356 2.79 -15.36 9.48
C LEU A 356 1.95 -15.91 8.32
N ALA A 357 1.73 -17.23 8.28
CA ALA A 357 1.01 -17.88 7.19
C ALA A 357 -0.46 -17.42 7.05
N GLU A 358 -1.19 -17.24 8.16
CA GLU A 358 -2.60 -16.84 8.13
C GLU A 358 -2.85 -15.38 7.74
N LEU A 359 -1.82 -14.53 7.74
CA LEU A 359 -1.95 -13.17 7.21
C LEU A 359 -2.19 -13.15 5.70
N GLY A 360 -1.84 -14.23 5.00
CA GLY A 360 -2.02 -14.38 3.57
C GLY A 360 -1.00 -13.58 2.75
N THR A 361 -0.67 -12.34 3.12
CA THR A 361 0.17 -11.39 2.35
C THR A 361 1.54 -11.93 1.90
N PHE A 362 2.11 -12.86 2.66
CA PHE A 362 3.42 -13.48 2.39
C PHE A 362 3.35 -14.71 1.47
N ALA A 363 2.16 -15.07 0.98
CA ALA A 363 1.95 -16.18 0.04
C ALA A 363 2.55 -17.52 0.51
N LEU A 364 2.60 -17.78 1.82
CA LEU A 364 3.24 -18.97 2.41
C LEU A 364 2.42 -20.26 2.23
N THR A 365 1.21 -20.17 1.71
CA THR A 365 0.41 -21.35 1.32
C THR A 365 0.43 -21.56 -0.20
N TYR A 366 1.22 -20.76 -0.92
CA TYR A 366 1.33 -20.79 -2.37
C TYR A 366 2.65 -21.45 -2.78
N PRO A 367 2.62 -22.66 -3.38
CA PRO A 367 3.85 -23.40 -3.70
C PRO A 367 4.90 -22.64 -4.52
N PRO A 368 4.53 -21.79 -5.50
CA PRO A 368 5.51 -21.00 -6.25
C PRO A 368 6.37 -20.06 -5.40
N THR A 369 5.92 -19.67 -4.20
CA THR A 369 6.74 -18.92 -3.24
C THR A 369 7.98 -19.71 -2.84
N TYR A 370 7.81 -20.97 -2.44
CA TYR A 370 8.92 -21.84 -2.05
C TYR A 370 9.81 -22.21 -3.24
N LEU A 371 9.21 -22.48 -4.40
CA LEU A 371 9.98 -22.78 -5.61
C LEU A 371 10.88 -21.61 -6.02
N ALA A 372 10.36 -20.38 -5.98
CA ALA A 372 11.16 -19.19 -6.28
C ALA A 372 12.28 -18.98 -5.24
N TYR A 373 12.00 -19.18 -3.95
CA TYR A 373 13.00 -19.00 -2.89
C TYR A 373 14.13 -20.03 -2.99
N PHE A 374 13.80 -21.32 -3.10
CA PHE A 374 14.81 -22.38 -3.21
C PHE A 374 15.57 -22.31 -4.53
N PHE A 375 14.91 -21.93 -5.64
CA PHE A 375 15.63 -21.66 -6.88
C PHE A 375 16.65 -20.52 -6.71
N SER A 376 16.27 -19.43 -6.06
CA SER A 376 17.17 -18.29 -5.83
C SER A 376 18.35 -18.66 -4.92
N ARG A 377 18.08 -19.35 -3.81
CA ARG A 377 19.11 -19.79 -2.87
C ARG A 377 20.03 -20.86 -3.45
N ASP A 378 19.47 -21.92 -4.03
CA ASP A 378 20.20 -23.14 -4.38
C ASP A 378 20.73 -23.13 -5.82
N VAL A 379 20.09 -22.38 -6.75
CA VAL A 379 20.52 -22.29 -8.16
C VAL A 379 21.24 -20.99 -8.45
N LEU A 380 20.72 -19.84 -7.99
CA LEU A 380 21.37 -18.53 -8.20
C LEU A 380 22.42 -18.20 -7.11
N GLY A 381 22.44 -18.93 -6.00
CA GLY A 381 23.40 -18.75 -4.92
C GLY A 381 23.13 -17.56 -4.00
N ASP A 382 22.02 -16.84 -4.21
CA ASP A 382 21.64 -15.67 -3.42
C ASP A 382 20.10 -15.62 -3.25
N PRO A 383 19.59 -15.81 -2.01
CA PRO A 383 18.15 -15.81 -1.77
C PRO A 383 17.48 -14.46 -2.07
N THR A 384 18.22 -13.34 -2.13
CA THR A 384 17.64 -12.01 -2.41
C THR A 384 17.02 -11.91 -3.80
N TRP A 385 17.37 -12.80 -4.74
CA TRP A 385 16.70 -12.92 -6.04
C TRP A 385 15.29 -13.50 -6.00
N PHE A 386 14.82 -13.97 -4.84
CA PHE A 386 13.49 -14.58 -4.68
C PHE A 386 12.37 -13.73 -5.29
N VAL A 387 12.35 -12.43 -4.98
CA VAL A 387 11.27 -11.53 -5.39
C VAL A 387 11.23 -11.42 -6.91
N ASP A 388 12.38 -11.27 -7.54
CA ASP A 388 12.53 -11.17 -8.99
C ASP A 388 12.14 -12.45 -9.71
N VAL A 389 12.64 -13.59 -9.23
CA VAL A 389 12.27 -14.91 -9.77
C VAL A 389 10.76 -15.12 -9.65
N PHE A 390 10.15 -14.74 -8.52
CA PHE A 390 8.71 -14.83 -8.34
C PHE A 390 7.96 -13.94 -9.33
N CYS A 391 8.29 -12.66 -9.41
CA CYS A 391 7.60 -11.69 -10.27
C CYS A 391 7.77 -12.03 -11.75
N TRP A 392 8.99 -12.27 -12.23
CA TRP A 392 9.24 -12.61 -13.64
C TRP A 392 8.55 -13.91 -14.04
N SER A 393 8.55 -14.93 -13.19
CA SER A 393 7.84 -16.18 -13.48
C SER A 393 6.35 -15.95 -13.74
N HIS A 394 5.69 -15.11 -12.93
CA HIS A 394 4.28 -14.77 -13.13
C HIS A 394 4.04 -13.91 -14.37
N LEU A 395 4.92 -12.96 -14.68
CA LEU A 395 4.80 -12.11 -15.87
C LEU A 395 5.06 -12.90 -17.17
N PHE A 396 5.99 -13.85 -17.15
CA PHE A 396 6.31 -14.76 -18.25
C PHE A 396 5.16 -15.73 -18.52
N LEU A 397 4.63 -16.38 -17.48
CA LEU A 397 3.46 -17.25 -17.62
C LEU A 397 2.21 -16.43 -17.97
N GLY A 398 2.10 -15.22 -17.44
CA GLY A 398 1.03 -14.27 -17.72
C GLY A 398 0.99 -13.82 -19.18
N TYR A 399 2.16 -13.64 -19.81
CA TYR A 399 2.28 -13.39 -21.24
C TYR A 399 1.57 -14.48 -22.04
N TRP A 400 1.90 -15.75 -21.76
CA TRP A 400 1.34 -16.90 -22.48
C TRP A 400 -0.14 -17.08 -22.20
N ALA A 401 -0.56 -16.94 -20.94
CA ALA A 401 -1.97 -17.00 -20.56
C ALA A 401 -2.79 -15.94 -21.30
N PHE A 402 -2.29 -14.71 -21.38
CA PHE A 402 -2.99 -13.64 -22.10
C PHE A 402 -2.92 -13.81 -23.62
N PHE A 403 -1.80 -14.31 -24.17
CA PHE A 403 -1.71 -14.64 -25.59
C PHE A 403 -2.75 -15.69 -25.97
N TRP A 404 -2.85 -16.77 -25.20
CA TRP A 404 -3.86 -17.80 -25.42
C TRP A 404 -5.28 -17.26 -25.26
N LEU A 405 -5.52 -16.32 -24.34
CA LEU A 405 -6.80 -15.62 -24.23
C LEU A 405 -7.15 -14.89 -25.53
N LEU A 406 -6.21 -14.12 -26.07
CA LEU A 406 -6.40 -13.39 -27.33
C LEU A 406 -6.61 -14.36 -28.51
N ARG A 407 -5.96 -15.53 -28.51
CA ARG A 407 -6.24 -16.60 -29.48
C ARG A 407 -7.66 -17.14 -29.36
N GLN A 408 -8.18 -17.35 -28.14
CA GLN A 408 -9.58 -17.76 -27.94
C GLN A 408 -10.56 -16.68 -28.40
N GLU A 409 -10.18 -15.41 -28.27
CA GLU A 409 -10.93 -14.25 -28.76
C GLU A 409 -10.76 -13.99 -30.26
N ALA A 410 -10.12 -14.92 -30.99
CA ALA A 410 -9.89 -14.86 -32.44
C ALA A 410 -9.09 -13.63 -32.92
N VAL A 411 -8.31 -13.00 -32.05
CA VAL A 411 -7.38 -11.91 -32.40
C VAL A 411 -6.21 -12.50 -33.16
N ILE A 412 -5.88 -11.99 -34.36
CA ILE A 412 -4.75 -12.49 -35.18
C ILE A 412 -3.39 -12.53 -34.42
N PRO A 413 -2.49 -13.48 -34.72
CA PRO A 413 -1.30 -13.72 -33.90
C PRO A 413 -0.38 -12.51 -33.68
N PRO A 414 -0.09 -11.66 -34.69
CA PRO A 414 0.79 -10.51 -34.48
C PRO A 414 0.24 -9.47 -33.49
N LEU A 415 -1.07 -9.19 -33.53
CA LEU A 415 -1.71 -8.31 -32.55
C LEU A 415 -1.79 -8.97 -31.19
N GLY A 416 -2.07 -10.28 -31.16
CA GLY A 416 -2.02 -11.10 -29.95
C GLY A 416 -0.67 -10.97 -29.27
N MET A 417 0.42 -11.12 -30.02
CA MET A 417 1.79 -10.97 -29.54
C MET A 417 2.03 -9.60 -28.90
N CYS A 418 1.69 -8.50 -29.60
CA CYS A 418 1.90 -7.14 -29.11
C CYS A 418 1.06 -6.85 -27.86
N ALA A 419 -0.22 -7.21 -27.85
CA ALA A 419 -1.08 -6.99 -26.69
C ALA A 419 -0.63 -7.84 -25.49
N SER A 420 -0.11 -9.06 -25.72
CA SER A 420 0.51 -9.87 -24.68
C SER A 420 1.79 -9.29 -24.11
N ALA A 421 2.65 -8.71 -24.96
CA ALA A 421 3.82 -8.01 -24.48
C ALA A 421 3.41 -6.76 -23.65
N CYS A 422 2.42 -5.99 -24.12
CA CYS A 422 1.88 -4.86 -23.37
C CYS A 422 1.29 -5.28 -22.02
N TRP A 423 0.65 -6.45 -21.93
CA TRP A 423 0.10 -6.96 -20.67
C TRP A 423 1.18 -7.24 -19.62
N SER A 424 2.24 -7.95 -20.01
CA SER A 424 3.32 -8.32 -19.09
C SER A 424 4.28 -7.17 -18.78
N LEU A 425 4.36 -6.16 -19.66
CA LEU A 425 5.26 -5.02 -19.54
C LEU A 425 4.52 -3.69 -19.39
N CYS A 426 3.26 -3.70 -18.90
CA CYS A 426 2.55 -2.46 -18.62
C CYS A 426 3.12 -1.76 -17.38
N GLY A 427 2.80 -0.48 -17.23
CA GLY A 427 3.24 0.33 -16.11
C GLY A 427 2.87 -0.25 -14.75
N TYR A 428 1.64 -0.78 -14.64
CA TYR A 428 1.19 -1.40 -13.40
C TYR A 428 1.97 -2.69 -13.13
N ALA A 429 2.23 -3.52 -14.16
CA ALA A 429 2.99 -4.75 -14.01
C ALA A 429 4.41 -4.47 -13.51
N LEU A 430 5.10 -3.51 -14.10
CA LEU A 430 6.48 -3.22 -13.74
C LEU A 430 6.58 -2.49 -12.40
N ILE A 431 5.84 -1.39 -12.22
CA ILE A 431 6.01 -0.49 -11.07
C ILE A 431 5.28 -1.01 -9.82
N ALA A 432 4.06 -1.54 -9.95
CA ALA A 432 3.32 -2.06 -8.80
C ALA A 432 3.97 -3.36 -8.28
N CYS A 433 4.44 -4.25 -9.16
CA CYS A 433 5.12 -5.47 -8.71
C CYS A 433 6.51 -5.19 -8.14
N ARG A 434 7.17 -4.11 -8.59
CA ARG A 434 8.45 -3.63 -8.03
C ARG A 434 8.32 -3.11 -6.61
N SER A 435 7.12 -2.68 -6.24
CA SER A 435 6.83 -2.28 -4.87
C SER A 435 6.17 -3.41 -4.06
N TRP A 436 5.34 -4.23 -4.71
CA TRP A 436 4.53 -5.29 -4.09
C TRP A 436 4.49 -6.56 -4.96
N TYR A 437 5.35 -7.53 -4.65
CA TYR A 437 5.55 -8.75 -5.42
C TYR A 437 4.26 -9.55 -5.63
N TYR A 438 3.38 -9.55 -4.63
CA TYR A 438 2.08 -10.23 -4.64
C TYR A 438 1.06 -9.64 -5.63
N MET A 439 1.40 -8.56 -6.34
CA MET A 439 0.61 -8.04 -7.47
C MET A 439 0.86 -8.83 -8.75
N SER A 440 2.05 -9.43 -8.91
CA SER A 440 2.42 -10.18 -10.12
C SER A 440 1.50 -11.36 -10.44
N PRO A 441 0.93 -12.11 -9.47
CA PRO A 441 0.03 -13.22 -9.79
C PRO A 441 -1.25 -12.79 -10.52
N VAL A 442 -1.69 -11.52 -10.40
CA VAL A 442 -2.83 -10.97 -11.16
C VAL A 442 -2.62 -11.14 -12.67
N PHE A 443 -1.38 -10.94 -13.12
CA PHE A 443 -1.01 -11.01 -14.53
C PHE A 443 -1.05 -12.43 -15.10
N LEU A 444 -1.00 -13.45 -14.24
CA LEU A 444 -1.17 -14.85 -14.60
C LEU A 444 -2.62 -15.32 -14.43
N PHE A 445 -3.15 -15.15 -13.22
CA PHE A 445 -4.43 -15.77 -12.86
C PHE A 445 -5.63 -15.11 -13.53
N VAL A 446 -5.63 -13.78 -13.75
CA VAL A 446 -6.78 -13.12 -14.37
C VAL A 446 -6.98 -13.60 -15.82
N PRO A 447 -5.94 -13.63 -16.70
CA PRO A 447 -6.09 -14.21 -18.03
C PRO A 447 -6.44 -15.70 -18.03
N LEU A 448 -5.88 -16.49 -17.11
CA LEU A 448 -6.25 -17.91 -16.98
C LEU A 448 -7.71 -18.09 -16.58
N LEU A 449 -8.21 -17.35 -15.60
CA LEU A 449 -9.61 -17.41 -15.18
C LEU A 449 -10.54 -16.97 -16.30
N ALA A 450 -10.20 -15.89 -17.00
CA ALA A 450 -10.86 -15.45 -18.22
C ALA A 450 -10.97 -16.57 -19.27
N LEU A 451 -9.85 -17.25 -19.56
CA LEU A 451 -9.80 -18.39 -20.47
C LEU A 451 -10.75 -19.52 -20.04
N GLN A 452 -10.69 -19.90 -18.76
CA GLN A 452 -11.51 -20.98 -18.22
C GLN A 452 -13.01 -20.64 -18.23
N LEU A 453 -13.36 -19.40 -17.92
CA LEU A 453 -14.74 -18.91 -17.99
C LEU A 453 -15.27 -18.98 -19.43
N ARG A 454 -14.47 -18.58 -20.43
CA ARG A 454 -14.84 -18.75 -21.84
C ARG A 454 -15.04 -20.22 -22.21
N LYS A 455 -14.22 -21.14 -21.69
CA LYS A 455 -14.41 -22.58 -21.89
C LYS A 455 -15.70 -23.07 -21.26
N LEU A 456 -16.00 -22.67 -20.02
CA LEU A 456 -17.25 -22.99 -19.35
C LEU A 456 -18.48 -22.47 -20.11
N GLU A 457 -18.42 -21.24 -20.63
CA GLU A 457 -19.49 -20.66 -21.46
C GLU A 457 -19.68 -21.41 -22.79
N SER A 458 -18.58 -21.91 -23.37
CA SER A 458 -18.60 -22.62 -24.66
C SER A 458 -19.19 -24.03 -24.58
N VAL A 459 -19.41 -24.58 -23.38
CA VAL A 459 -20.13 -25.83 -23.17
C VAL A 459 -21.59 -25.63 -23.58
N GLN A 460 -21.91 -25.86 -24.85
CA GLN A 460 -23.27 -25.87 -25.37
C GLN A 460 -23.98 -27.18 -24.99
N GLU A 461 -25.28 -27.10 -24.70
CA GLU A 461 -26.16 -28.27 -24.63
C GLU A 461 -26.51 -28.70 -26.07
N PRO A 462 -26.34 -29.98 -26.49
CA PRO A 462 -27.07 -31.12 -25.93
C PRO A 462 -26.38 -32.51 -26.05
N PHE A 463 -25.10 -32.68 -25.69
CA PHE A 463 -24.44 -34.01 -25.78
C PHE A 463 -24.18 -34.65 -24.41
N ALA A 464 -24.94 -35.69 -24.10
CA ALA A 464 -24.85 -36.49 -22.88
C ALA A 464 -23.48 -37.17 -22.66
N HIS A 465 -22.63 -37.25 -23.69
CA HIS A 465 -21.34 -37.92 -23.66
C HIS A 465 -20.19 -37.12 -23.00
N PHE A 466 -20.43 -35.90 -22.53
CA PHE A 466 -19.36 -35.02 -22.03
C PHE A 466 -19.47 -34.61 -20.55
N LYS A 467 -20.12 -35.42 -19.70
CA LYS A 467 -20.18 -35.16 -18.24
C LYS A 467 -18.79 -34.89 -17.64
N LEU A 468 -17.79 -35.71 -18.00
CA LEU A 468 -16.41 -35.59 -17.52
C LEU A 468 -15.75 -34.26 -17.94
N GLN A 469 -16.06 -33.74 -19.13
CA GLN A 469 -15.50 -32.47 -19.59
C GLN A 469 -16.06 -31.27 -18.83
N ILE A 470 -17.35 -31.28 -18.49
CA ILE A 470 -17.96 -30.23 -17.67
C ILE A 470 -17.27 -30.17 -16.30
N TRP A 471 -17.10 -31.33 -15.65
CA TRP A 471 -16.38 -31.43 -14.38
C TRP A 471 -14.94 -30.95 -14.48
N ARG A 472 -14.22 -31.31 -15.55
CA ARG A 472 -12.87 -30.83 -15.77
C ARG A 472 -12.80 -29.31 -15.78
N TRP A 473 -13.74 -28.64 -16.44
CA TRP A 473 -13.75 -27.18 -16.50
C TRP A 473 -14.25 -26.52 -15.20
N ILE A 474 -15.20 -27.14 -14.50
CA ILE A 474 -15.64 -26.70 -13.15
C ILE A 474 -14.47 -26.75 -12.18
N LEU A 475 -13.78 -27.90 -12.11
CA LEU A 475 -12.63 -28.11 -11.24
C LEU A 475 -11.47 -27.20 -11.64
N ALA A 476 -11.12 -27.10 -12.93
CA ALA A 476 -10.03 -26.22 -13.37
C ALA A 476 -10.31 -24.75 -13.02
N THR A 477 -11.52 -24.25 -13.29
CA THR A 477 -11.90 -22.86 -12.96
C THR A 477 -11.89 -22.63 -11.45
N GLY A 478 -12.49 -23.54 -10.69
CA GLY A 478 -12.57 -23.45 -9.24
C GLY A 478 -11.20 -23.51 -8.58
N VAL A 479 -10.38 -24.50 -8.93
CA VAL A 479 -9.01 -24.65 -8.41
C VAL A 479 -8.15 -23.44 -8.77
N LEU A 480 -8.19 -22.94 -10.00
CA LEU A 480 -7.43 -21.74 -10.38
C LEU A 480 -7.88 -20.51 -9.58
N ALA A 481 -9.19 -20.34 -9.39
CA ALA A 481 -9.73 -19.21 -8.63
C ALA A 481 -9.38 -19.32 -7.14
N GLY A 482 -9.40 -20.52 -6.57
CA GLY A 482 -8.99 -20.76 -5.20
C GLY A 482 -7.48 -20.59 -4.99
N LEU A 483 -6.65 -21.17 -5.88
CA LEU A 483 -5.19 -21.03 -5.82
C LEU A 483 -4.74 -19.56 -5.93
N PHE A 484 -5.44 -18.74 -6.71
CA PHE A 484 -5.15 -17.32 -6.79
C PHE A 484 -5.28 -16.60 -5.44
N TYR A 485 -6.20 -17.05 -4.57
CA TYR A 485 -6.32 -16.52 -3.21
C TYR A 485 -5.06 -16.76 -2.37
N HIS A 486 -4.43 -17.93 -2.55
CA HIS A 486 -3.20 -18.29 -1.83
C HIS A 486 -1.99 -17.46 -2.28
N ALA A 487 -2.04 -16.85 -3.48
CA ALA A 487 -0.93 -16.10 -4.07
C ALA A 487 -0.64 -14.73 -3.40
N GLY A 488 -1.23 -14.47 -2.25
CA GLY A 488 -0.79 -13.42 -1.33
C GLY A 488 -1.71 -12.20 -1.24
N ASN A 489 -2.47 -11.90 -2.29
CA ASN A 489 -3.28 -10.69 -2.32
C ASN A 489 -4.78 -10.98 -2.36
N ALA A 490 -5.37 -11.21 -1.18
CA ALA A 490 -6.81 -11.45 -1.00
C ALA A 490 -7.67 -10.32 -1.62
N GLN A 491 -7.16 -9.09 -1.62
CA GLN A 491 -7.87 -7.96 -2.20
C GLN A 491 -7.95 -8.03 -3.72
N MET A 492 -6.84 -8.37 -4.40
CA MET A 492 -6.84 -8.53 -5.85
C MET A 492 -7.63 -9.76 -6.30
N TRP A 493 -7.65 -10.82 -5.48
CA TRP A 493 -8.57 -11.94 -5.66
C TRP A 493 -10.03 -11.47 -5.60
N LEU A 494 -10.42 -10.74 -4.56
CA LEU A 494 -11.78 -10.20 -4.42
C LEU A 494 -12.18 -9.33 -5.62
N TYR A 495 -11.30 -8.44 -6.07
CA TYR A 495 -11.55 -7.57 -7.23
C TYR A 495 -11.74 -8.37 -8.52
N THR A 496 -10.97 -9.44 -8.68
CA THR A 496 -11.09 -10.35 -9.81
C THR A 496 -12.44 -11.06 -9.82
N ILE A 497 -12.83 -11.66 -8.68
CA ILE A 497 -14.12 -12.34 -8.56
C ILE A 497 -15.28 -11.36 -8.75
N GLN A 498 -15.18 -10.14 -8.21
CA GLN A 498 -16.19 -9.10 -8.36
C GLN A 498 -16.35 -8.68 -9.83
N LEU A 499 -15.27 -8.35 -10.54
CA LEU A 499 -15.35 -7.87 -11.92
C LEU A 499 -15.75 -8.96 -12.91
N LEU A 500 -15.13 -10.14 -12.82
CA LEU A 500 -15.50 -11.27 -13.66
C LEU A 500 -16.92 -11.72 -13.34
N GLY A 501 -17.29 -11.79 -12.06
CA GLY A 501 -18.64 -12.12 -11.61
C GLY A 501 -19.69 -11.13 -12.13
N ALA A 502 -19.43 -9.83 -12.04
CA ALA A 502 -20.33 -8.80 -12.58
C ALA A 502 -20.48 -8.93 -14.11
N ALA A 503 -19.39 -9.18 -14.83
CA ALA A 503 -19.41 -9.32 -16.28
C ALA A 503 -20.16 -10.59 -16.74
N ILE A 504 -19.92 -11.72 -16.06
CA ILE A 504 -20.68 -12.96 -16.23
C ILE A 504 -22.14 -12.72 -15.92
N PHE A 505 -22.44 -11.99 -14.84
CA PHE A 505 -23.81 -11.79 -14.39
C PHE A 505 -24.63 -11.01 -15.42
N VAL A 506 -24.12 -9.85 -15.85
CA VAL A 506 -24.76 -9.02 -16.88
C VAL A 506 -24.96 -9.83 -18.16
N ARG A 507 -23.94 -10.57 -18.60
CA ARG A 507 -24.03 -11.40 -19.79
C ARG A 507 -25.05 -12.53 -19.64
N GLY A 508 -25.08 -13.22 -18.51
CA GLY A 508 -26.02 -14.29 -18.24
C GLY A 508 -27.47 -13.82 -18.24
N VAL A 509 -27.73 -12.62 -17.70
CA VAL A 509 -29.04 -11.97 -17.75
C VAL A 509 -29.41 -11.56 -19.18
N VAL A 510 -28.52 -10.87 -19.90
CA VAL A 510 -28.77 -10.40 -21.28
C VAL A 510 -28.97 -11.57 -22.24
N CYS A 511 -28.16 -12.62 -22.13
CA CYS A 511 -28.24 -13.83 -22.95
C CYS A 511 -29.24 -14.86 -22.43
N ARG A 512 -29.97 -14.57 -21.34
CA ARG A 512 -30.98 -15.47 -20.73
C ARG A 512 -30.46 -16.89 -20.52
N TRP A 513 -29.33 -17.01 -19.83
CA TRP A 513 -28.73 -18.31 -19.54
C TRP A 513 -29.70 -19.23 -18.78
N SER A 514 -29.66 -20.54 -19.13
CA SER A 514 -30.42 -21.55 -18.43
C SER A 514 -29.96 -21.69 -16.98
N VAL A 515 -30.86 -22.11 -16.09
CA VAL A 515 -30.55 -22.42 -14.67
C VAL A 515 -29.38 -23.40 -14.58
N ARG A 516 -29.28 -24.35 -15.52
CA ARG A 516 -28.15 -25.29 -15.63
C ARG A 516 -26.80 -24.60 -15.76
N ARG A 517 -26.68 -23.56 -16.59
CA ARG A 517 -25.43 -22.79 -16.73
C ARG A 517 -25.06 -22.04 -15.45
N TRP A 518 -26.05 -21.44 -14.79
CA TRP A 518 -25.83 -20.82 -13.49
C TRP A 518 -25.34 -21.83 -12.44
N ALA A 519 -25.95 -23.01 -12.40
CA ALA A 519 -25.54 -24.08 -11.49
C ALA A 519 -24.09 -24.55 -11.74
N ILE A 520 -23.65 -24.63 -13.00
CA ILE A 520 -22.24 -24.93 -13.35
C ILE A 520 -21.30 -23.87 -12.77
N LEU A 521 -21.62 -22.58 -12.93
CA LEU A 521 -20.80 -21.49 -12.42
C LEU A 521 -20.79 -21.42 -10.89
N VAL A 522 -21.95 -21.63 -10.25
CA VAL A 522 -22.06 -21.76 -8.80
C VAL A 522 -21.18 -22.91 -8.31
N SER A 523 -21.18 -24.04 -9.01
CA SER A 523 -20.32 -25.18 -8.65
C SER A 523 -18.83 -24.81 -8.74
N ALA A 524 -18.40 -24.11 -9.78
CA ALA A 524 -17.01 -23.63 -9.90
C ALA A 524 -16.65 -22.64 -8.77
N ALA A 525 -17.57 -21.73 -8.42
CA ALA A 525 -17.38 -20.81 -7.31
C ALA A 525 -17.30 -21.54 -5.96
N LEU A 526 -18.10 -22.59 -5.75
CA LEU A 526 -18.03 -23.43 -4.54
C LEU A 526 -16.70 -24.18 -4.46
N VAL A 527 -16.18 -24.71 -5.57
CA VAL A 527 -14.82 -25.30 -5.61
C VAL A 527 -13.76 -24.24 -5.30
N ALA A 528 -13.88 -23.02 -5.86
CA ALA A 528 -12.94 -21.94 -5.57
C ALA A 528 -12.91 -21.59 -4.08
N SER A 529 -14.08 -21.42 -3.47
CA SER A 529 -14.21 -21.17 -2.05
C SER A 529 -13.70 -22.35 -1.22
N ALA A 530 -13.92 -23.59 -1.66
CA ALA A 530 -13.41 -24.79 -0.99
C ALA A 530 -11.87 -24.82 -0.96
N VAL A 531 -11.23 -24.49 -2.08
CA VAL A 531 -9.77 -24.43 -2.19
C VAL A 531 -9.20 -23.25 -1.39
N ALA A 532 -9.85 -22.08 -1.40
CA ALA A 532 -9.42 -20.91 -0.64
C ALA A 532 -9.66 -21.02 0.87
N ALA A 533 -10.67 -21.79 1.30
CA ALA A 533 -11.13 -21.89 2.69
C ALA A 533 -10.04 -22.14 3.75
N PRO A 534 -9.03 -23.01 3.51
CA PRO A 534 -7.94 -23.24 4.45
C PRO A 534 -7.23 -21.95 4.86
N LEU A 535 -6.99 -21.00 3.95
CA LEU A 535 -6.38 -19.71 4.26
C LEU A 535 -7.42 -18.64 4.59
N LEU A 536 -8.54 -18.62 3.86
CA LEU A 536 -9.59 -17.61 3.98
C LEU A 536 -10.16 -17.55 5.40
N VAL A 537 -10.43 -18.70 6.03
CA VAL A 537 -11.04 -18.73 7.37
C VAL A 537 -10.07 -18.19 8.45
N PRO A 538 -8.82 -18.67 8.57
CA PRO A 538 -7.84 -18.06 9.47
C PRO A 538 -7.63 -16.57 9.22
N GLN A 539 -7.50 -16.16 7.95
CA GLN A 539 -7.28 -14.76 7.62
C GLN A 539 -8.47 -13.90 8.05
N LEU A 540 -9.71 -14.33 7.78
CA LEU A 540 -10.93 -13.65 8.24
C LEU A 540 -10.98 -13.50 9.77
N LEU A 541 -10.55 -14.52 10.52
CA LEU A 541 -10.49 -14.44 11.98
C LEU A 541 -9.49 -13.38 12.43
N VAL A 542 -8.31 -13.29 11.81
CA VAL A 542 -7.33 -12.25 12.10
C VAL A 542 -7.85 -10.86 11.73
N VAL A 543 -8.38 -10.68 10.52
CA VAL A 543 -8.82 -9.35 10.04
C VAL A 543 -10.15 -8.89 10.64
N SER A 544 -10.96 -9.80 11.21
CA SER A 544 -12.24 -9.43 11.84
C SER A 544 -12.11 -8.41 12.96
N GLN A 545 -10.94 -8.32 13.59
CA GLN A 545 -10.65 -7.38 14.68
C GLN A 545 -9.88 -6.14 14.21
N VAL A 546 -9.44 -6.14 12.95
CA VAL A 546 -8.62 -5.08 12.38
C VAL A 546 -9.52 -3.93 11.95
N GLN A 547 -9.34 -2.78 12.59
CA GLN A 547 -9.93 -1.52 12.16
C GLN A 547 -8.97 -0.85 11.19
N ARG A 548 -9.26 -0.91 9.89
CA ARG A 548 -8.54 -0.10 8.92
C ARG A 548 -9.19 1.28 8.80
N PRO A 549 -8.40 2.38 8.79
CA PRO A 549 -8.96 3.66 8.40
C PRO A 549 -9.55 3.57 6.98
N PRO A 550 -10.49 4.44 6.60
CA PRO A 550 -10.93 4.49 5.21
C PRO A 550 -9.72 4.79 4.31
N GLY A 551 -9.50 3.94 3.31
CA GLY A 551 -8.35 4.11 2.41
C GLY A 551 -8.42 5.39 1.59
N PRO A 552 -7.27 5.80 1.02
CA PRO A 552 -7.20 6.99 0.20
C PRO A 552 -8.22 6.91 -0.93
N HIS A 553 -8.87 8.04 -1.15
CA HIS A 553 -9.98 8.20 -2.09
C HIS A 553 -9.52 8.57 -3.51
N GLU A 554 -8.22 8.85 -3.64
CA GLU A 554 -7.58 9.28 -4.86
C GLU A 554 -7.47 8.09 -5.81
N GLY A 555 -7.87 8.31 -7.06
CA GLY A 555 -7.80 7.34 -8.14
C GLY A 555 -6.94 7.84 -9.28
N ILE A 556 -7.01 7.16 -10.42
CA ILE A 556 -6.09 7.39 -11.56
C ILE A 556 -6.45 8.60 -12.43
N PHE A 557 -7.30 9.52 -11.95
CA PHE A 557 -7.85 10.60 -12.78
C PHE A 557 -6.75 11.48 -13.41
N ASP A 558 -5.73 11.82 -12.64
CA ASP A 558 -4.61 12.64 -13.12
C ASP A 558 -3.68 11.84 -14.08
N GLY A 559 -3.78 10.51 -14.06
CA GLY A 559 -3.02 9.58 -14.89
C GLY A 559 -3.69 9.14 -16.19
N LEU A 560 -4.87 9.66 -16.56
CA LEU A 560 -5.62 9.18 -17.72
C LEU A 560 -4.87 9.32 -19.05
N LEU A 561 -4.15 10.43 -19.27
CA LEU A 561 -3.35 10.60 -20.48
C LEU A 561 -2.17 9.61 -20.54
N CYS A 562 -1.62 9.27 -19.37
CA CYS A 562 -0.53 8.31 -19.23
C CYS A 562 -0.96 6.86 -19.58
N LEU A 563 -2.27 6.57 -19.67
CA LEU A 563 -2.77 5.29 -20.20
C LEU A 563 -2.45 5.12 -21.70
N ILE A 564 -2.27 6.22 -22.42
CA ILE A 564 -2.03 6.28 -23.87
C ILE A 564 -0.56 6.60 -24.18
N LEU A 565 -0.03 7.63 -23.53
CA LEU A 565 1.31 8.15 -23.80
C LEU A 565 2.27 7.75 -22.66
N PRO A 566 3.44 7.17 -22.97
CA PRO A 566 4.42 6.87 -21.95
C PRO A 566 5.05 8.16 -21.40
N TYR A 567 5.60 8.08 -20.19
CA TYR A 567 6.46 9.13 -19.65
C TYR A 567 7.69 9.37 -20.55
N PRO A 568 8.22 10.60 -20.68
CA PRO A 568 7.74 11.86 -20.12
C PRO A 568 6.69 12.57 -21.00
N LEU A 569 6.22 11.96 -22.09
CA LEU A 569 5.23 12.56 -23.00
C LEU A 569 3.90 12.86 -22.30
N ALA A 570 3.56 12.06 -21.29
CA ALA A 570 2.55 12.40 -20.30
C ALA A 570 3.13 12.19 -18.90
N GLN A 571 2.78 13.10 -17.99
CA GLN A 571 3.18 13.06 -16.60
C GLN A 571 1.93 13.01 -15.73
N ALA A 572 2.04 12.30 -14.61
CA ALA A 572 1.00 12.22 -13.60
C ALA A 572 1.66 12.01 -12.23
N PRO A 573 1.05 12.48 -11.14
CA PRO A 573 1.50 12.17 -9.80
C PRO A 573 1.26 10.68 -9.49
N SER A 574 1.83 10.22 -8.39
CA SER A 574 1.51 8.93 -7.80
C SER A 574 0.02 8.81 -7.45
N PRO A 575 -0.63 7.65 -7.66
CA PRO A 575 -2.07 7.51 -7.45
C PRO A 575 -2.53 7.58 -5.98
N CYS A 576 -1.61 7.64 -5.02
CA CYS A 576 -1.88 7.74 -3.58
C CYS A 576 -0.89 8.66 -2.85
N ASN A 577 -0.29 9.62 -3.55
CA ASN A 577 0.79 10.46 -3.01
C ASN A 577 1.89 9.59 -2.37
N TRP A 578 2.27 8.49 -3.05
CA TRP A 578 3.47 7.75 -2.71
C TRP A 578 4.54 8.16 -3.68
N ALA A 579 5.55 8.85 -3.21
CA ALA A 579 6.56 9.28 -4.12
C ALA A 579 7.85 8.51 -3.92
N ASP A 580 8.34 8.02 -5.05
CA ASP A 580 9.76 7.87 -5.28
C ASP A 580 10.47 9.18 -4.89
N PRO A 581 11.39 9.14 -3.92
CA PRO A 581 12.24 10.27 -3.55
C PRO A 581 12.88 10.98 -4.74
N THR A 582 13.20 10.22 -5.80
CA THR A 582 13.98 10.69 -6.95
C THR A 582 13.11 11.23 -8.09
N ASN A 583 11.84 10.80 -8.16
CA ASN A 583 10.95 11.15 -9.25
C ASN A 583 9.53 11.52 -8.76
N PRO A 584 9.14 12.80 -8.81
CA PRO A 584 7.80 13.23 -8.41
C PRO A 584 6.70 12.80 -9.40
N HIS A 585 7.05 12.26 -10.57
CA HIS A 585 6.11 11.89 -11.62
C HIS A 585 6.08 10.38 -11.85
N HIS A 586 4.94 9.76 -11.54
CA HIS A 586 4.67 8.33 -11.76
C HIS A 586 3.88 8.07 -13.04
N GLY A 587 4.05 8.89 -14.08
CA GLY A 587 3.34 8.67 -15.37
C GLY A 587 3.55 7.25 -15.93
N GLN A 588 4.73 6.68 -15.71
CA GLN A 588 5.08 5.31 -16.11
C GLN A 588 4.12 4.26 -15.52
N PHE A 589 3.64 4.44 -14.28
CA PHE A 589 2.76 3.50 -13.57
C PHE A 589 1.45 3.22 -14.34
N TYR A 590 0.95 4.21 -15.06
CA TYR A 590 -0.38 4.13 -15.68
C TYR A 590 -0.37 3.45 -17.06
N PHE A 591 0.78 3.41 -17.73
CA PHE A 591 0.88 3.01 -19.13
C PHE A 591 0.32 1.61 -19.41
N ALA A 592 -0.53 1.50 -20.43
CA ALA A 592 -1.35 0.31 -20.71
C ALA A 592 -1.08 -0.34 -22.09
N GLY A 593 -0.11 0.16 -22.87
CA GLY A 593 0.11 -0.26 -24.26
C GLY A 593 -0.42 0.71 -25.32
N GLY A 594 -0.68 1.97 -24.95
CA GLY A 594 -0.85 3.13 -25.82
C GLY A 594 -1.86 3.00 -26.97
N VAL A 595 -1.39 2.41 -28.07
CA VAL A 595 -2.14 2.16 -29.31
C VAL A 595 -3.43 1.37 -29.04
N PHE A 596 -3.38 0.30 -28.23
CA PHE A 596 -4.57 -0.51 -27.94
C PHE A 596 -5.58 0.24 -27.06
N THR A 597 -5.12 1.04 -26.11
CA THR A 597 -5.99 1.93 -25.32
C THR A 597 -6.68 2.95 -26.21
N LEU A 598 -5.95 3.52 -27.17
CA LEU A 598 -6.50 4.47 -28.16
C LEU A 598 -7.56 3.81 -29.04
N LEU A 599 -7.31 2.57 -29.49
CA LEU A 599 -8.26 1.78 -30.26
C LEU A 599 -9.50 1.43 -29.44
N TRP A 600 -9.34 1.10 -28.16
CA TRP A 600 -10.46 0.90 -27.24
C TRP A 600 -11.30 2.18 -27.09
N LEU A 601 -10.66 3.35 -26.95
CA LEU A 601 -11.37 4.64 -26.93
C LEU A 601 -12.12 4.88 -28.24
N GLY A 602 -11.47 4.62 -29.38
CA GLY A 602 -12.11 4.67 -30.70
C GLY A 602 -13.33 3.74 -30.79
N CYS A 603 -13.25 2.55 -30.19
CA CYS A 603 -14.35 1.60 -30.08
C CYS A 603 -15.51 2.17 -29.26
N VAL A 604 -15.22 2.67 -28.05
CA VAL A 604 -16.20 3.34 -27.17
C VAL A 604 -16.91 4.47 -27.92
N THR A 605 -16.15 5.31 -28.61
CA THR A 605 -16.69 6.42 -29.39
C THR A 605 -17.55 5.93 -30.54
N TRP A 606 -17.06 4.98 -31.32
CA TRP A 606 -17.76 4.43 -32.48
C TRP A 606 -19.12 3.83 -32.09
N TYR A 607 -19.17 3.05 -31.01
CA TYR A 607 -20.41 2.47 -30.50
C TYR A 607 -21.30 3.49 -29.77
N GLY A 608 -20.71 4.47 -29.07
CA GLY A 608 -21.45 5.57 -28.44
C GLY A 608 -22.22 6.41 -29.45
N LEU A 609 -21.63 6.64 -30.63
CA LEU A 609 -22.29 7.29 -31.77
C LEU A 609 -23.35 6.41 -32.45
N GLN A 610 -23.39 5.11 -32.14
CA GLN A 610 -24.35 4.14 -32.65
C GLN A 610 -25.28 3.67 -31.54
N VAL A 611 -26.12 4.58 -31.04
CA VAL A 611 -27.08 4.34 -29.93
C VAL A 611 -27.87 3.02 -30.08
N ARG A 612 -28.22 2.61 -31.31
CA ARG A 612 -28.92 1.34 -31.57
C ARG A 612 -28.13 0.09 -31.17
N LYS A 613 -26.79 0.17 -31.17
CA LYS A 613 -25.86 -0.91 -30.85
C LYS A 613 -25.24 -0.76 -29.45
N ALA A 614 -25.59 0.28 -28.69
CA ALA A 614 -25.06 0.51 -27.35
C ALA A 614 -25.37 -0.65 -26.38
N ALA A 615 -26.55 -1.27 -26.49
CA ALA A 615 -26.90 -2.44 -25.68
C ALA A 615 -26.00 -3.65 -26.00
N SER A 616 -25.75 -3.93 -27.28
CA SER A 616 -24.83 -4.99 -27.71
C SER A 616 -23.39 -4.69 -27.33
N PHE A 617 -23.01 -3.41 -27.34
CA PHE A 617 -21.71 -2.94 -26.90
C PHE A 617 -21.49 -3.16 -25.40
N LEU A 618 -22.47 -2.81 -24.56
CA LEU A 618 -22.42 -3.07 -23.11
C LEU A 618 -22.57 -4.55 -22.77
N ALA A 619 -23.17 -5.35 -23.65
CA ALA A 619 -23.21 -6.80 -23.53
C ALA A 619 -21.87 -7.48 -23.84
N SER A 620 -20.90 -6.77 -24.45
CA SER A 620 -19.56 -7.28 -24.66
C SER A 620 -18.84 -7.43 -23.31
N PHE A 621 -18.50 -8.68 -22.98
CA PHE A 621 -17.87 -9.05 -21.71
C PHE A 621 -16.62 -8.20 -21.40
N TRP A 622 -15.72 -8.06 -22.36
CA TRP A 622 -14.46 -7.32 -22.18
C TRP A 622 -14.66 -5.81 -22.08
N GLN A 623 -15.65 -5.29 -22.81
CA GLN A 623 -15.98 -3.87 -22.74
C GLN A 623 -16.52 -3.51 -21.37
N LEU A 624 -17.38 -4.36 -20.82
CA LEU A 624 -17.95 -4.17 -19.50
C LEU A 624 -16.85 -4.20 -18.42
N ILE A 625 -15.92 -5.16 -18.50
CA ILE A 625 -14.76 -5.21 -17.60
C ILE A 625 -13.94 -3.91 -17.70
N ALA A 626 -13.58 -3.48 -18.92
CA ALA A 626 -12.78 -2.27 -19.12
C ALA A 626 -13.46 -1.03 -18.52
N VAL A 627 -14.76 -0.83 -18.79
CA VAL A 627 -15.50 0.34 -18.30
C VAL A 627 -15.67 0.31 -16.79
N LEU A 628 -16.10 -0.83 -16.22
CA LEU A 628 -16.29 -0.93 -14.76
C LEU A 628 -14.97 -0.76 -14.02
N ALA A 629 -13.90 -1.40 -14.50
CA ALA A 629 -12.57 -1.28 -13.92
C ALA A 629 -12.06 0.17 -13.99
N LEU A 630 -12.24 0.86 -15.13
CA LEU A 630 -11.85 2.26 -15.26
C LEU A 630 -12.63 3.15 -14.28
N VAL A 631 -13.95 3.01 -14.20
CA VAL A 631 -14.80 3.80 -13.30
C VAL A 631 -14.43 3.56 -11.83
N LEU A 632 -14.15 2.32 -11.45
CA LEU A 632 -13.67 2.00 -10.10
C LEU A 632 -12.25 2.57 -9.86
N ALA A 633 -11.36 2.50 -10.85
CA ALA A 633 -10.00 3.02 -10.77
C ALA A 633 -9.94 4.55 -10.65
N LEU A 634 -10.96 5.27 -11.12
CA LEU A 634 -11.11 6.73 -10.93
C LEU A 634 -11.36 7.13 -9.47
N GLY A 635 -11.53 6.17 -8.55
CA GLY A 635 -11.74 6.45 -7.13
C GLY A 635 -13.03 7.21 -6.89
N ASN A 636 -13.02 8.17 -5.96
CA ASN A 636 -14.23 8.94 -5.64
C ASN A 636 -14.78 9.73 -6.85
N VAL A 637 -13.94 10.07 -7.84
CA VAL A 637 -14.39 10.73 -9.07
C VAL A 637 -15.32 9.84 -9.90
N GLY A 638 -15.07 8.53 -9.89
CA GLY A 638 -15.91 7.57 -10.60
C GLY A 638 -17.23 7.22 -9.88
N GLY A 639 -17.38 7.60 -8.60
CA GLY A 639 -18.57 7.35 -7.80
C GLY A 639 -18.78 5.88 -7.36
N LEU A 640 -18.48 4.90 -8.22
CA LEU A 640 -18.64 3.48 -7.88
C LEU A 640 -17.71 3.05 -6.73
N TRP A 641 -16.47 3.55 -6.71
CA TRP A 641 -15.55 3.29 -5.60
C TRP A 641 -16.09 3.83 -4.28
N TRP A 642 -16.65 5.05 -4.29
CA TRP A 642 -17.24 5.67 -3.09
C TRP A 642 -18.38 4.84 -2.49
N LEU A 643 -19.17 4.18 -3.35
CA LEU A 643 -20.22 3.25 -2.93
C LEU A 643 -19.61 1.98 -2.37
N GLN A 644 -18.66 1.38 -3.10
CA GLN A 644 -17.99 0.15 -2.71
C GLN A 644 -17.25 0.29 -1.37
N SER A 645 -16.57 1.41 -1.14
CA SER A 645 -15.78 1.66 0.06
C SER A 645 -16.64 1.80 1.34
N ARG A 646 -17.97 1.84 1.21
CA ARG A 646 -18.93 1.88 2.32
C ARG A 646 -19.61 0.55 2.60
N LEU A 647 -19.43 -0.44 1.72
CA LEU A 647 -20.00 -1.76 1.94
C LEU A 647 -19.22 -2.48 3.05
N PRO A 648 -19.89 -3.22 3.95
CA PRO A 648 -19.20 -4.04 4.94
C PRO A 648 -18.24 -5.03 4.26
N ILE A 649 -17.10 -5.31 4.91
CA ILE A 649 -16.00 -6.18 4.41
C ILE A 649 -15.26 -5.58 3.21
N ILE A 650 -15.98 -5.19 2.14
CA ILE A 650 -15.39 -4.61 0.93
C ILE A 650 -14.83 -3.20 1.20
N GLY A 651 -15.41 -2.47 2.16
CA GLY A 651 -14.93 -1.16 2.61
C GLY A 651 -13.54 -1.19 3.25
N GLN A 652 -13.04 -2.38 3.61
CA GLN A 652 -11.65 -2.57 4.05
C GLN A 652 -10.67 -2.65 2.87
N ALA A 653 -11.17 -2.76 1.64
CA ALA A 653 -10.35 -2.74 0.44
C ALA A 653 -9.78 -1.32 0.21
N TYR A 654 -8.49 -1.27 -0.06
CA TYR A 654 -7.69 -0.06 -0.13
C TYR A 654 -7.25 0.26 -1.56
N HIS A 655 -7.19 1.53 -1.93
CA HIS A 655 -6.68 2.00 -3.22
C HIS A 655 -7.53 1.63 -4.45
N PRO A 656 -8.28 2.58 -5.04
CA PRO A 656 -9.04 2.34 -6.27
C PRO A 656 -8.14 2.01 -7.46
N PHE A 657 -6.91 2.55 -7.53
CA PHE A 657 -6.00 2.32 -8.65
C PHE A 657 -5.67 0.84 -8.87
N LYS A 658 -5.87 -0.04 -7.87
CA LYS A 658 -5.73 -1.50 -8.00
C LYS A 658 -6.72 -2.12 -9.00
N TYR A 659 -7.71 -1.38 -9.49
CA TYR A 659 -8.54 -1.80 -10.61
C TYR A 659 -7.88 -1.60 -11.99
N LEU A 660 -6.77 -0.86 -12.06
CA LEU A 660 -6.06 -0.55 -13.29
C LEU A 660 -5.65 -1.78 -14.14
N PRO A 661 -5.09 -2.88 -13.58
CA PRO A 661 -4.76 -4.05 -14.39
C PRO A 661 -5.99 -4.67 -15.06
N PHE A 662 -7.19 -4.60 -14.46
CA PHE A 662 -8.40 -5.09 -15.12
C PHE A 662 -8.86 -4.19 -16.27
N PHE A 663 -8.64 -2.88 -16.13
CA PHE A 663 -8.82 -1.94 -17.24
C PHE A 663 -7.84 -2.27 -18.38
N HIS A 664 -6.55 -2.48 -18.08
CA HIS A 664 -5.54 -2.88 -19.07
C HIS A 664 -5.96 -4.16 -19.79
N LEU A 665 -6.38 -5.20 -19.06
CA LEU A 665 -6.85 -6.46 -19.65
C LEU A 665 -7.98 -6.22 -20.66
N GLY A 666 -9.04 -5.51 -20.23
CA GLY A 666 -10.21 -5.28 -21.07
C GLY A 666 -9.90 -4.37 -22.27
N SER A 667 -9.15 -3.29 -22.07
CA SER A 667 -8.81 -2.33 -23.13
C SER A 667 -7.87 -2.95 -24.18
N LEU A 668 -6.91 -3.79 -23.78
CA LEU A 668 -6.03 -4.53 -24.68
C LEU A 668 -6.83 -5.52 -25.55
N VAL A 669 -7.71 -6.33 -24.94
CA VAL A 669 -8.54 -7.29 -25.70
C VAL A 669 -9.46 -6.57 -26.67
N VAL A 670 -10.21 -5.56 -26.21
CA VAL A 670 -11.15 -4.83 -27.07
C VAL A 670 -10.43 -4.02 -28.14
N GLY A 671 -9.33 -3.34 -27.80
CA GLY A 671 -8.53 -2.56 -28.74
C GLY A 671 -8.01 -3.43 -29.88
N ALA A 672 -7.48 -4.62 -29.58
CA ALA A 672 -7.00 -5.56 -30.59
C ALA A 672 -8.13 -6.09 -31.49
N LYS A 673 -9.28 -6.46 -30.90
CA LYS A 673 -10.47 -6.89 -31.66
C LYS A 673 -11.02 -5.77 -32.53
N PHE A 674 -11.05 -4.54 -32.03
CA PHE A 674 -11.57 -3.38 -32.77
C PHE A 674 -10.68 -3.03 -33.97
N TRP A 675 -9.35 -3.13 -33.82
CA TRP A 675 -8.43 -3.01 -34.95
C TRP A 675 -8.74 -4.03 -36.05
N GLN A 676 -8.86 -5.31 -35.67
CA GLN A 676 -9.17 -6.39 -36.60
C GLN A 676 -10.52 -6.17 -37.28
N TYR A 677 -11.53 -5.71 -36.54
CA TYR A 677 -12.83 -5.37 -37.08
C TYR A 677 -12.75 -4.25 -38.14
N ILE A 678 -12.04 -3.14 -37.85
CA ILE A 678 -11.91 -2.00 -38.77
C ILE A 678 -11.22 -2.41 -40.07
N PHE A 679 -10.08 -3.09 -39.95
CA PHE A 679 -9.19 -3.30 -41.08
C PHE A 679 -9.44 -4.60 -41.83
N ILE A 680 -9.92 -5.66 -41.18
CA ILE A 680 -10.05 -7.00 -41.78
C ILE A 680 -11.51 -7.36 -42.07
N GLU A 681 -12.37 -7.35 -41.05
CA GLU A 681 -13.72 -7.94 -41.14
C GLU A 681 -14.73 -7.07 -41.90
N ARG A 682 -14.49 -5.75 -41.99
CA ARG A 682 -15.41 -4.79 -42.61
C ARG A 682 -15.69 -5.04 -44.11
N ASN A 683 -14.87 -5.84 -44.79
CA ASN A 683 -15.03 -6.14 -46.22
C ASN A 683 -15.92 -7.37 -46.51
N GLY A 684 -16.64 -7.91 -45.51
CA GLY A 684 -17.55 -9.06 -45.69
C GLY A 684 -16.83 -10.36 -46.07
N GLN A 685 -15.50 -10.36 -46.12
CA GLN A 685 -14.69 -11.52 -46.42
C GLN A 685 -14.53 -12.38 -45.15
N ARG A 686 -14.55 -13.70 -45.35
CA ARG A 686 -14.37 -14.73 -44.31
C ARG A 686 -13.16 -14.41 -43.42
N PRO A 687 -13.11 -14.91 -42.16
CA PRO A 687 -12.01 -14.64 -41.23
C PRO A 687 -10.65 -14.86 -41.92
N CYS A 688 -9.97 -13.76 -42.22
CA CYS A 688 -8.76 -13.76 -43.02
C CYS A 688 -7.58 -14.30 -42.20
N THR A 689 -6.90 -15.30 -42.74
CA THR A 689 -5.52 -15.61 -42.39
C THR A 689 -4.61 -14.47 -42.83
N LEU A 690 -3.41 -14.34 -42.21
CA LEU A 690 -2.41 -13.33 -42.59
C LEU A 690 -2.14 -13.33 -44.11
N SER A 691 -2.19 -14.51 -44.74
CA SER A 691 -2.04 -14.71 -46.18
C SER A 691 -3.05 -13.93 -47.04
N ASN A 692 -4.25 -13.67 -46.52
CA ASN A 692 -5.36 -13.08 -47.29
C ASN A 692 -5.53 -11.58 -47.02
N THR A 693 -4.62 -10.97 -46.24
CA THR A 693 -4.64 -9.52 -46.02
C THR A 693 -4.13 -8.77 -47.24
N SER A 694 -4.80 -7.67 -47.61
CA SER A 694 -4.36 -6.76 -48.67
C SER A 694 -3.04 -6.07 -48.31
N PRO A 695 -2.26 -5.55 -49.28
CA PRO A 695 -1.03 -4.80 -49.00
C PRO A 695 -1.24 -3.64 -48.02
N GLU A 696 -2.34 -2.89 -48.17
CA GLU A 696 -2.71 -1.78 -47.27
C GLU A 696 -3.01 -2.27 -45.84
N GLN A 697 -3.75 -3.38 -45.70
CA GLN A 697 -4.03 -3.98 -44.39
C GLN A 697 -2.74 -4.47 -43.72
N ARG A 698 -1.81 -5.05 -44.48
CA ARG A 698 -0.49 -5.45 -43.98
C ARG A 698 0.31 -4.24 -43.54
N GLN A 699 0.32 -3.18 -44.33
CA GLN A 699 1.00 -1.93 -43.97
C GLN A 699 0.43 -1.34 -42.67
N ALA A 700 -0.89 -1.25 -42.54
CA ALA A 700 -1.55 -0.79 -41.32
C ALA A 700 -1.20 -1.69 -40.12
N LEU A 701 -1.14 -3.00 -40.32
CA LEU A 701 -0.74 -3.96 -39.28
C LEU A 701 0.69 -3.72 -38.83
N TRP A 702 1.62 -3.59 -39.76
CA TRP A 702 3.04 -3.34 -39.45
C TRP A 702 3.27 -1.99 -38.80
N ILE A 703 2.57 -0.94 -39.22
CA ILE A 703 2.60 0.37 -38.56
C ILE A 703 2.11 0.24 -37.11
N THR A 704 0.99 -0.46 -36.91
CA THR A 704 0.41 -0.67 -35.56
C THR A 704 1.40 -1.42 -34.67
N ILE A 705 1.97 -2.53 -35.17
CA ILE A 705 2.99 -3.30 -34.45
C ILE A 705 4.21 -2.44 -34.14
N GLY A 706 4.77 -1.74 -35.14
CA GLY A 706 5.94 -0.89 -34.98
C GLY A 706 5.72 0.21 -33.93
N MET A 707 4.60 0.92 -34.02
CA MET A 707 4.23 1.95 -33.04
C MET A 707 4.07 1.38 -31.62
N THR A 708 3.36 0.25 -31.48
CA THR A 708 3.20 -0.40 -30.18
C THR A 708 4.55 -0.82 -29.60
N LEU A 709 5.42 -1.44 -30.40
CA LEU A 709 6.74 -1.88 -29.96
C LEU A 709 7.63 -0.70 -29.56
N VAL A 710 7.65 0.39 -30.33
CA VAL A 710 8.42 1.60 -30.01
C VAL A 710 7.94 2.20 -28.69
N LEU A 711 6.63 2.39 -28.51
CA LEU A 711 6.09 2.96 -27.27
C LEU A 711 6.31 2.03 -26.07
N LEU A 712 6.20 0.72 -26.25
CA LEU A 712 6.44 -0.26 -25.20
C LEU A 712 7.90 -0.31 -24.79
N MET A 713 8.82 -0.35 -25.76
CA MET A 713 10.26 -0.30 -25.46
C MET A 713 10.63 1.01 -24.80
N TRP A 714 10.13 2.15 -25.30
CA TRP A 714 10.32 3.45 -24.66
C TRP A 714 9.86 3.44 -23.20
N HIS A 715 8.70 2.84 -22.92
CA HIS A 715 8.21 2.68 -21.56
C HIS A 715 9.15 1.82 -20.70
N VAL A 716 9.56 0.64 -21.19
CA VAL A 716 10.50 -0.26 -20.49
C VAL A 716 11.83 0.43 -20.20
N PHE A 717 12.38 1.19 -21.17
CA PHE A 717 13.63 1.92 -21.02
C PHE A 717 13.60 2.90 -19.84
N LEU A 718 12.42 3.44 -19.54
CA LEU A 718 12.22 4.44 -18.50
C LEU A 718 11.64 3.87 -17.21
N ALA A 719 11.20 2.61 -17.17
CA ALA A 719 10.52 2.01 -16.02
C ALA A 719 11.46 1.76 -14.82
N ASP A 720 12.00 2.80 -14.18
CA ASP A 720 12.89 2.73 -12.99
C ASP A 720 12.21 3.02 -11.66
N THR A 721 11.05 3.67 -11.69
CA THR A 721 10.42 4.14 -10.45
C THR A 721 9.80 3.01 -9.63
N CYS A 722 9.53 3.31 -8.36
CA CYS A 722 8.74 2.49 -7.43
C CYS A 722 7.91 3.42 -6.54
N PHE A 723 7.12 2.89 -5.61
CA PHE A 723 6.37 3.77 -4.69
C PHE A 723 7.28 4.45 -3.67
N TYR A 724 8.44 3.86 -3.36
CA TYR A 724 9.48 4.49 -2.56
C TYR A 724 10.83 3.79 -2.76
N GLN A 725 11.89 4.57 -2.92
CA GLN A 725 13.24 4.05 -3.08
C GLN A 725 14.06 4.29 -1.81
N TYR A 726 14.54 3.21 -1.21
CA TYR A 726 15.49 3.27 -0.11
C TYR A 726 16.90 3.60 -0.63
N GLY A 727 17.73 4.19 0.22
CA GLY A 727 19.16 4.39 -0.10
C GLY A 727 19.92 3.08 -0.17
N ASP A 728 19.49 2.08 0.60
CA ASP A 728 20.03 0.73 0.61
C ASP A 728 19.42 -0.12 -0.50
N ARG A 729 20.25 -0.99 -1.09
CA ARG A 729 19.84 -1.96 -2.13
C ARG A 729 20.12 -3.41 -1.74
N ASP A 730 20.72 -3.62 -0.58
CA ASP A 730 21.17 -4.89 -0.07
C ASP A 730 21.12 -4.90 1.46
N TYR A 731 21.07 -6.10 2.04
CA TYR A 731 21.10 -6.29 3.48
C TYR A 731 22.56 -6.43 3.93
N ARG A 732 23.26 -5.31 4.00
CA ARG A 732 24.66 -5.27 4.41
C ARG A 732 24.85 -5.87 5.80
N PRO A 733 25.89 -6.67 6.04
CA PRO A 733 26.19 -7.16 7.38
C PRO A 733 26.24 -6.01 8.40
N LEU A 734 25.70 -6.25 9.60
CA LEU A 734 25.82 -5.29 10.70
C LEU A 734 27.30 -5.09 11.04
N PRO A 735 27.71 -3.88 11.47
CA PRO A 735 29.05 -3.66 12.02
C PRO A 735 29.37 -4.71 13.09
N PRO A 736 30.57 -5.34 13.11
CA PRO A 736 30.84 -6.50 13.96
C PRO A 736 30.52 -6.29 15.44
N ARG A 737 30.83 -5.11 15.98
CA ARG A 737 30.49 -4.75 17.37
C ARG A 737 28.99 -4.58 17.61
N LEU A 738 28.26 -4.07 16.63
CA LEU A 738 26.80 -3.97 16.70
C LEU A 738 26.16 -5.36 16.64
N ALA A 739 26.67 -6.22 15.75
CA ALA A 739 26.23 -7.61 15.65
C ALA A 739 26.49 -8.39 16.95
N GLU A 740 27.68 -8.26 17.53
CA GLU A 740 28.04 -8.89 18.81
C GLU A 740 27.14 -8.40 19.95
N LEU A 741 26.81 -7.09 19.98
CA LEU A 741 25.94 -6.50 21.00
C LEU A 741 24.48 -6.98 20.87
N LEU A 742 23.95 -7.04 19.66
CA LEU A 742 22.53 -7.32 19.40
C LEU A 742 22.24 -8.82 19.22
N ALA A 743 23.26 -9.62 18.90
CA ALA A 743 23.14 -11.07 18.77
C ALA A 743 24.28 -11.78 19.53
N PRO A 744 24.39 -11.62 20.86
CA PRO A 744 25.44 -12.26 21.66
C PRO A 744 25.15 -13.77 21.79
N GLY A 745 25.59 -14.56 20.81
CA GLY A 745 25.48 -16.01 20.82
C GLY A 745 24.07 -16.53 20.49
N ASN A 746 23.55 -17.46 21.30
CA ASN A 746 22.35 -18.25 20.97
C ASN A 746 21.01 -17.56 21.26
N CYS A 747 21.01 -16.39 21.91
CA CYS A 747 19.80 -15.63 22.20
C CYS A 747 19.98 -14.20 21.70
N ALA A 748 19.33 -13.86 20.59
CA ALA A 748 19.35 -12.48 20.10
C ALA A 748 18.73 -11.54 21.12
N ALA A 749 19.29 -10.34 21.22
CA ALA A 749 18.74 -9.32 22.07
C ALA A 749 17.42 -8.80 21.49
N ARG A 750 16.50 -8.42 22.37
CA ARG A 750 15.28 -7.75 21.93
C ARG A 750 15.48 -6.25 21.85
N ILE A 751 15.17 -5.69 20.68
CA ILE A 751 15.33 -4.28 20.41
C ILE A 751 14.01 -3.54 20.27
N ALA A 752 14.05 -2.22 20.44
CA ALA A 752 13.03 -1.31 19.93
C ALA A 752 13.70 -0.33 18.95
N PRO A 753 13.44 -0.47 17.65
CA PRO A 753 13.99 0.45 16.65
C PRO A 753 13.29 1.80 16.74
N ILE A 754 14.08 2.86 16.70
CA ILE A 754 13.63 4.25 16.56
C ILE A 754 14.22 4.79 15.27
N THR A 755 13.39 4.74 14.23
CA THR A 755 13.68 5.24 12.89
C THR A 755 12.51 6.10 12.43
N PRO A 756 12.65 6.92 11.37
CA PRO A 756 11.50 7.30 10.58
C PRO A 756 10.84 6.07 9.95
N PHE A 757 9.62 6.22 9.45
CA PHE A 757 8.93 5.11 8.78
C PHE A 757 9.66 4.66 7.51
N ARG A 758 10.23 5.59 6.73
CA ARG A 758 11.08 5.29 5.58
C ARG A 758 12.25 6.27 5.52
N SER A 759 13.33 5.94 4.82
CA SER A 759 14.41 6.91 4.60
C SER A 759 15.21 6.57 3.33
N PRO A 760 15.63 7.57 2.54
CA PRO A 760 16.56 7.37 1.43
C PRO A 760 18.02 7.42 1.91
N ALA A 761 18.27 7.55 3.21
CA ALA A 761 19.62 7.57 3.75
C ALA A 761 20.31 6.22 3.58
N GLU A 762 21.62 6.25 3.35
CA GLU A 762 22.47 5.06 3.37
C GLU A 762 22.48 4.40 4.74
N ASN A 763 22.60 3.07 4.75
CA ASN A 763 22.64 2.21 5.92
C ASN A 763 21.42 2.35 6.83
N PHE A 764 20.29 2.79 6.29
CA PHE A 764 19.01 2.83 6.99
C PHE A 764 18.61 1.44 7.51
N VAL A 765 19.00 0.36 6.81
CA VAL A 765 18.83 -1.02 7.27
C VAL A 765 19.45 -1.32 8.64
N TRP A 766 20.51 -0.60 9.04
CA TRP A 766 21.13 -0.75 10.36
C TRP A 766 20.32 -0.10 11.49
N GLY A 767 19.38 0.77 11.14
CA GLY A 767 18.36 1.25 12.08
C GLY A 767 17.42 0.16 12.55
N LEU A 768 17.40 -0.99 11.85
CA LEU A 768 16.59 -2.17 12.19
C LEU A 768 15.10 -1.86 12.36
N GLY A 769 14.62 -0.80 11.69
CA GLY A 769 13.19 -0.49 11.58
C GLY A 769 12.49 -1.43 10.59
N LEU A 770 11.16 -1.33 10.50
CA LEU A 770 10.34 -2.15 9.61
C LEU A 770 10.63 -3.65 9.83
N ASP A 771 10.80 -4.44 8.76
CA ASP A 771 11.03 -5.87 8.93
C ASP A 771 12.51 -6.30 8.89
N PHE A 772 13.44 -5.35 8.82
CA PHE A 772 14.89 -5.63 8.76
C PHE A 772 15.44 -6.53 9.89
N PRO A 773 14.94 -6.50 11.15
CA PRO A 773 15.41 -7.40 12.20
C PRO A 773 15.35 -8.89 11.81
N MET A 774 14.38 -9.31 10.98
CA MET A 774 14.25 -10.70 10.56
C MET A 774 15.43 -11.19 9.72
N VAL A 775 16.03 -10.31 8.90
CA VAL A 775 17.18 -10.67 8.07
C VAL A 775 18.41 -10.97 8.93
N TYR A 776 18.55 -10.27 10.05
CA TYR A 776 19.68 -10.43 10.96
C TYR A 776 19.39 -11.39 12.12
N GLY A 777 18.21 -12.03 12.16
CA GLY A 777 17.82 -12.91 13.26
C GLY A 777 17.68 -12.20 14.61
N ILE A 778 17.37 -10.91 14.60
CA ILE A 778 17.23 -10.08 15.81
C ILE A 778 15.75 -9.99 16.20
N GLU A 779 15.46 -10.05 17.50
CA GLU A 779 14.10 -9.83 18.00
C GLU A 779 13.78 -8.34 18.11
N SER A 780 12.63 -7.93 17.61
CA SER A 780 12.16 -6.55 17.65
C SER A 780 10.78 -6.46 18.27
N LEU A 781 10.60 -5.44 19.11
CA LEU A 781 9.30 -5.03 19.65
C LEU A 781 8.32 -4.68 18.52
N ASP A 782 8.82 -4.01 17.48
CA ASP A 782 8.02 -3.46 16.38
C ASP A 782 8.40 -4.08 15.03
N GLY A 783 7.56 -3.87 14.03
CA GLY A 783 7.78 -4.31 12.64
C GLY A 783 6.86 -3.57 11.68
N TYR A 784 6.74 -4.02 10.44
CA TYR A 784 5.83 -3.46 9.43
C TYR A 784 4.81 -4.47 8.91
N SER A 785 3.67 -4.55 9.59
CA SER A 785 2.50 -5.31 9.14
C SER A 785 1.22 -4.59 9.56
N GLU A 786 0.51 -4.04 8.58
CA GLU A 786 -0.75 -3.31 8.82
C GLU A 786 -1.82 -4.17 9.51
N PHE A 787 -1.81 -5.49 9.30
CA PHE A 787 -2.77 -6.36 9.97
C PHE A 787 -2.41 -6.57 11.44
N VAL A 788 -1.13 -6.74 11.75
CA VAL A 788 -0.66 -7.01 13.12
C VAL A 788 -0.70 -5.74 13.97
N ARG A 789 -0.26 -4.61 13.42
CA ARG A 789 -0.28 -3.30 14.10
C ARG A 789 -1.68 -2.91 14.57
N GLN A 790 -2.69 -3.32 13.82
CA GLN A 790 -4.09 -3.02 14.11
C GLN A 790 -4.78 -4.08 14.97
N THR A 791 -4.08 -5.08 15.49
CA THR A 791 -4.67 -6.02 16.46
C THR A 791 -4.81 -5.38 17.83
N ASN A 792 -5.82 -5.78 18.62
CA ASN A 792 -6.02 -5.22 19.96
C ASN A 792 -4.84 -5.52 20.88
N GLU A 793 -4.21 -6.67 20.69
CA GLU A 793 -3.02 -7.10 21.41
C GLU A 793 -1.87 -6.12 21.21
N TYR A 794 -1.56 -5.75 19.97
CA TYR A 794 -0.45 -4.85 19.67
C TYR A 794 -0.79 -3.38 19.90
N ARG A 795 -2.05 -2.96 19.72
CA ARG A 795 -2.47 -1.59 20.06
C ARG A 795 -2.18 -1.25 21.53
N ARG A 796 -2.33 -2.21 22.45
CA ARG A 796 -1.92 -2.02 23.86
C ARG A 796 -0.43 -1.71 24.03
N VAL A 797 0.43 -2.29 23.18
CA VAL A 797 1.87 -1.98 23.18
C VAL A 797 2.08 -0.54 22.72
N LEU A 798 1.44 -0.13 21.62
CA LEU A 798 1.52 1.24 21.09
C LEU A 798 0.98 2.28 22.08
N ASP A 799 -0.14 1.99 22.73
CA ASP A 799 -0.72 2.83 23.79
C ASP A 799 0.25 2.95 24.98
N GLY A 800 0.89 1.85 25.35
CA GLY A 800 1.95 1.82 26.37
C GLY A 800 3.16 2.67 25.98
N LEU A 801 3.64 2.55 24.74
CA LEU A 801 4.75 3.35 24.22
C LEU A 801 4.41 4.86 24.22
N THR A 802 3.14 5.18 24.02
CA THR A 802 2.64 6.57 24.03
C THR A 802 2.36 7.09 25.44
N THR A 803 2.05 6.24 26.42
CA THR A 803 1.67 6.69 27.78
C THR A 803 2.82 6.59 28.77
N ALA A 804 3.56 5.49 28.75
CA ALA A 804 4.68 5.18 29.64
C ALA A 804 5.78 4.42 28.86
N PRO A 805 6.51 5.09 27.95
CA PRO A 805 7.43 4.44 27.02
C PRO A 805 8.47 3.56 27.70
N LEU A 806 9.22 4.09 28.67
CA LEU A 806 10.30 3.35 29.32
C LEU A 806 9.77 2.11 30.07
N GLN A 807 8.68 2.27 30.84
CA GLN A 807 8.06 1.14 31.52
C GLN A 807 7.58 0.08 30.53
N THR A 808 7.03 0.51 29.40
CA THR A 808 6.56 -0.39 28.34
C THR A 808 7.72 -1.16 27.71
N LEU A 809 8.81 -0.49 27.36
CA LEU A 809 10.04 -1.12 26.87
C LEU A 809 10.57 -2.16 27.86
N GLN A 810 10.65 -1.80 29.15
CA GLN A 810 11.08 -2.71 30.21
C GLN A 810 10.15 -3.93 30.33
N LYS A 811 8.82 -3.72 30.33
CA LYS A 811 7.84 -4.79 30.53
C LYS A 811 7.76 -5.78 29.37
N TYR A 812 8.01 -5.32 28.16
CA TYR A 812 8.11 -6.18 26.98
C TYR A 812 9.53 -6.70 26.73
N GLY A 813 10.43 -6.53 27.69
CA GLY A 813 11.76 -7.10 27.67
C GLY A 813 12.66 -6.56 26.57
N VAL A 814 12.46 -5.31 26.16
CA VAL A 814 13.37 -4.63 25.25
C VAL A 814 14.67 -4.36 26.01
N GLN A 815 15.76 -4.96 25.54
CA GLN A 815 17.09 -4.80 26.13
C GLN A 815 17.82 -3.58 25.56
N TYR A 816 17.54 -3.25 24.29
CA TYR A 816 18.19 -2.14 23.61
C TYR A 816 17.21 -1.29 22.81
N VAL A 817 17.38 0.02 22.86
CA VAL A 817 16.77 0.95 21.90
C VAL A 817 17.80 1.25 20.81
N VAL A 818 17.43 1.00 19.55
CA VAL A 818 18.29 1.23 18.38
C VAL A 818 17.82 2.50 17.69
N LEU A 819 18.54 3.60 17.88
CA LEU A 819 18.24 4.90 17.28
C LEU A 819 19.06 5.11 16.01
N HIS A 820 18.40 5.21 14.87
CA HIS A 820 19.07 5.63 13.63
C HIS A 820 19.16 7.15 13.55
N ARG A 821 20.26 7.67 12.97
CA ARG A 821 20.52 9.12 12.86
C ARG A 821 19.36 9.89 12.21
N THR A 822 18.64 9.25 11.28
CA THR A 822 17.52 9.89 10.55
C THR A 822 16.28 10.09 11.40
N ALA A 823 16.17 9.44 12.57
CA ALA A 823 15.13 9.77 13.54
C ALA A 823 15.36 11.14 14.18
N ALA A 824 16.63 11.53 14.38
CA ALA A 824 17.00 12.84 14.90
C ALA A 824 17.18 13.89 13.79
N HIS A 825 17.72 13.47 12.64
CA HIS A 825 18.02 14.31 11.48
C HIS A 825 17.44 13.70 10.20
N PRO A 826 16.12 13.82 9.97
CA PRO A 826 15.45 13.27 8.79
C PRO A 826 16.13 13.68 7.48
N VAL A 827 16.47 12.70 6.64
CA VAL A 827 16.87 12.95 5.25
C VAL A 827 15.60 13.07 4.43
N ARG A 828 15.29 14.30 4.02
CA ARG A 828 14.08 14.62 3.27
C ARG A 828 14.36 14.58 1.78
N SER A 829 13.55 13.82 1.07
CA SER A 829 13.61 13.78 -0.38
C SER A 829 13.00 15.03 -1.02
N PRO A 830 13.36 15.30 -2.30
CA PRO A 830 12.71 16.33 -3.10
C PRO A 830 11.19 16.19 -3.13
N SER A 831 10.68 14.95 -3.12
CA SER A 831 9.25 14.73 -3.19
C SER A 831 8.54 15.02 -1.87
N TRP A 832 7.58 15.94 -1.91
CA TRP A 832 6.78 16.33 -0.75
C TRP A 832 6.01 15.16 -0.13
N ASP A 833 5.49 14.29 -0.99
CA ASP A 833 4.63 13.16 -0.62
C ASP A 833 5.37 12.10 0.22
N ALA A 834 6.68 11.94 -0.01
CA ALA A 834 7.53 11.01 0.74
C ALA A 834 7.93 11.56 2.11
N ARG A 835 7.93 12.88 2.30
CA ARG A 835 8.49 13.54 3.50
C ARG A 835 7.81 13.12 4.78
N TRP A 836 6.50 12.88 4.75
CA TRP A 836 5.77 12.43 5.94
C TRP A 836 6.37 11.13 6.50
N ALA A 837 6.60 10.14 5.62
CA ALA A 837 7.22 8.86 5.98
C ALA A 837 8.68 9.03 6.41
N GLU A 838 9.38 10.02 5.86
CA GLU A 838 10.78 10.33 6.18
C GLU A 838 10.98 11.07 7.50
N THR A 839 9.93 11.69 8.04
CA THR A 839 10.01 12.51 9.25
C THR A 839 9.35 11.89 10.47
N GLN A 840 8.33 11.05 10.31
CA GLN A 840 7.57 10.53 11.46
C GLN A 840 8.39 9.48 12.22
N SER A 841 8.74 9.77 13.49
CA SER A 841 9.49 8.84 14.34
C SER A 841 9.02 8.83 15.79
N LEU A 842 9.23 7.72 16.51
CA LEU A 842 9.05 7.68 17.97
C LEU A 842 10.00 8.64 18.71
N PHE A 843 11.08 9.10 18.06
CA PHE A 843 11.98 10.12 18.61
C PHE A 843 11.32 11.51 18.75
N ASP A 844 10.14 11.70 18.12
CA ASP A 844 9.31 12.88 18.31
C ASP A 844 8.66 12.92 19.72
N ASP A 845 8.57 11.78 20.41
CA ASP A 845 8.11 11.76 21.80
C ASP A 845 9.18 12.32 22.73
N PHE A 846 8.86 13.44 23.39
CA PHE A 846 9.81 14.14 24.26
C PHE A 846 10.36 13.27 25.41
N ARG A 847 9.63 12.25 25.88
CA ARG A 847 10.09 11.35 26.96
C ARG A 847 11.13 10.38 26.46
N ILE A 848 10.90 9.80 25.28
CA ILE A 848 11.88 8.94 24.60
C ILE A 848 13.14 9.75 24.29
N ARG A 849 12.98 10.94 23.71
CA ARG A 849 14.11 11.83 23.40
C ARG A 849 14.90 12.21 24.66
N ALA A 850 14.21 12.66 25.71
CA ALA A 850 14.85 13.02 26.98
C ALA A 850 15.57 11.83 27.63
N TRP A 851 14.99 10.63 27.55
CA TRP A 851 15.63 9.40 28.02
C TRP A 851 16.88 9.08 27.20
N CYS A 852 16.82 9.05 25.87
CA CYS A 852 17.99 8.80 25.02
C CYS A 852 19.13 9.77 25.32
N HIS A 853 18.84 11.06 25.58
CA HIS A 853 19.85 12.05 25.95
C HIS A 853 20.42 11.88 27.37
N SER A 854 19.67 11.25 28.29
CA SER A 854 20.16 10.98 29.64
C SER A 854 20.97 9.69 29.75
N GLN A 855 20.83 8.79 28.77
CA GLN A 855 21.54 7.51 28.72
C GLN A 855 22.89 7.62 28.03
N ARG A 856 23.84 6.79 28.48
CA ARG A 856 25.08 6.54 27.75
C ARG A 856 24.85 5.41 26.74
N PRO A 857 25.13 5.60 25.44
CA PRO A 857 24.98 4.53 24.47
C PRO A 857 25.98 3.39 24.73
N ALA A 858 25.53 2.15 24.61
CA ALA A 858 26.36 0.94 24.65
C ALA A 858 27.13 0.74 23.34
N TYR A 859 26.54 1.15 22.23
CA TYR A 859 27.19 1.22 20.92
C TYR A 859 26.79 2.52 20.25
N PHE A 860 27.71 3.09 19.48
CA PHE A 860 27.46 4.35 18.80
C PHE A 860 28.43 4.49 17.60
N ASP A 861 27.91 4.84 16.42
CA ASP A 861 28.68 5.18 15.22
C ASP A 861 28.06 6.35 14.42
N GLU A 862 28.45 6.52 13.15
CA GLU A 862 27.91 7.59 12.29
C GLU A 862 26.40 7.47 12.04
N PHE A 863 25.85 6.25 11.98
CA PHE A 863 24.48 5.96 11.56
C PHE A 863 23.56 5.58 12.71
N VAL A 864 24.06 4.86 13.71
CA VAL A 864 23.26 4.21 14.74
C VAL A 864 23.82 4.46 16.14
N ALA A 865 22.92 4.69 17.09
CA ALA A 865 23.18 4.69 18.51
C ALA A 865 22.32 3.61 19.20
N VAL A 866 22.91 2.83 20.09
CA VAL A 866 22.22 1.77 20.83
C VAL A 866 22.25 2.07 22.32
N PHE A 867 21.08 2.19 22.93
CA PHE A 867 20.92 2.52 24.35
C PHE A 867 20.42 1.29 25.11
N PRO A 868 21.12 0.87 26.19
CA PRO A 868 20.62 -0.20 27.04
C PRO A 868 19.36 0.27 27.78
N VAL A 869 18.37 -0.62 27.91
CA VAL A 869 17.20 -0.42 28.75
C VAL A 869 17.41 -1.19 30.05
N GLU A 870 17.68 -0.45 31.12
CA GLU A 870 17.87 -1.03 32.45
C GLU A 870 16.57 -1.69 32.95
N ASP A 871 16.70 -2.76 33.73
CA ASP A 871 15.58 -3.51 34.32
C ASP A 871 14.56 -4.07 33.31
N ALA A 872 15.01 -4.34 32.07
CA ALA A 872 14.19 -5.04 31.09
C ALA A 872 13.86 -6.47 31.57
N ASP A 873 12.58 -6.84 31.50
CA ASP A 873 12.13 -8.18 31.82
C ASP A 873 12.79 -9.19 30.86
N PRO A 874 13.30 -10.34 31.33
CA PRO A 874 13.90 -11.33 30.44
C PRO A 874 12.84 -11.94 29.50
N PRO A 875 13.21 -12.49 28.33
CA PRO A 875 12.27 -13.08 27.37
C PRO A 875 11.31 -14.10 27.98
N ALA A 876 11.77 -14.82 28.99
CA ALA A 876 10.96 -15.67 29.86
C ALA A 876 11.41 -15.55 31.33
N PHE A 877 10.47 -15.53 32.27
CA PHE A 877 10.75 -15.57 33.71
C PHE A 877 9.65 -16.22 34.51
N TRP A 878 10.02 -16.67 35.70
CA TRP A 878 9.10 -17.19 36.69
C TRP A 878 8.54 -16.08 37.56
N GLU A 879 7.22 -16.04 37.73
CA GLU A 879 6.54 -15.14 38.64
C GLU A 879 6.30 -15.84 39.99
N GLU A 880 6.58 -15.15 41.10
CA GLU A 880 6.36 -15.69 42.44
C GLU A 880 4.87 -15.63 42.84
N PRO A 881 4.33 -16.67 43.50
CA PRO A 881 2.96 -16.68 43.98
C PRO A 881 2.66 -15.47 44.90
N GLY A 882 1.58 -14.73 44.61
CA GLY A 882 1.09 -13.63 45.47
C GLY A 882 1.41 -12.21 44.98
N LEU A 883 2.29 -12.04 43.98
CA LEU A 883 2.63 -10.71 43.45
C LEU A 883 1.50 -10.04 42.66
N GLU A 884 0.60 -10.82 42.06
CA GLU A 884 -0.45 -10.30 41.19
C GLU A 884 -1.51 -9.48 41.98
N GLN A 885 -1.87 -9.93 43.19
CA GLN A 885 -2.78 -9.20 44.08
C GLN A 885 -2.13 -7.92 44.63
N ALA A 886 -0.82 -7.97 44.93
CA ALA A 886 -0.09 -6.80 45.42
C ALA A 886 0.08 -5.73 44.31
N ALA A 887 0.35 -6.14 43.07
CA ALA A 887 0.51 -5.23 41.94
C ALA A 887 -0.79 -4.48 41.63
N VAL A 888 -1.94 -5.19 41.56
CA VAL A 888 -3.25 -4.58 41.29
C VAL A 888 -3.67 -3.61 42.39
N CYS A 889 -3.49 -3.97 43.66
CA CYS A 889 -3.76 -3.07 44.79
C CYS A 889 -2.81 -1.86 44.81
N SER A 890 -1.53 -2.04 44.47
CA SER A 890 -0.54 -0.95 44.49
C SER A 890 -0.72 0.05 43.34
N GLN A 891 -1.14 -0.38 42.15
CA GLN A 891 -1.37 0.53 41.01
C GLN A 891 -2.59 1.42 41.26
N SER A 892 -3.66 0.84 41.80
CA SER A 892 -4.86 1.59 42.19
C SER A 892 -4.51 2.60 43.30
N ALA A 893 -3.75 2.18 44.32
CA ALA A 893 -3.31 3.05 45.41
C ALA A 893 -2.29 4.13 45.00
N ARG A 894 -1.41 3.86 44.04
CA ARG A 894 -0.43 4.84 43.51
C ARG A 894 -1.08 5.92 42.66
N LEU A 895 -2.12 5.58 41.89
CA LEU A 895 -2.94 6.59 41.18
C LEU A 895 -3.69 7.50 42.17
N THR A 896 -4.08 6.99 43.34
CA THR A 896 -4.69 7.82 44.40
C THR A 896 -3.65 8.62 45.22
N ARG A 897 -2.44 8.09 45.42
CA ARG A 897 -1.37 8.74 46.22
C ARG A 897 -0.45 9.67 45.44
N ALA A 898 -0.39 9.61 44.11
CA ALA A 898 0.39 10.55 43.30
C ALA A 898 -0.07 12.02 43.40
N VAL A 899 -1.17 12.29 44.11
CA VAL A 899 -1.66 13.63 44.48
C VAL A 899 -1.11 14.09 45.84
N ALA A 900 -0.51 13.21 46.65
CA ALA A 900 0.06 13.54 47.95
C ALA A 900 1.59 13.69 47.87
N LYS A 901 2.08 14.91 48.15
CA LYS A 901 3.51 15.22 48.33
C LYS A 901 4.06 14.43 49.52
N GLU A 902 4.59 13.23 49.31
CA GLU A 902 5.34 12.53 50.35
C GLU A 902 6.76 12.21 49.85
N LYS A 903 7.72 12.53 50.71
CA LYS A 903 9.13 12.77 50.39
C LYS A 903 10.03 11.64 50.89
N ASP A 904 9.47 10.46 51.13
CA ASP A 904 10.22 9.31 51.63
C ASP A 904 10.58 8.36 50.48
N PRO A 905 11.87 8.03 50.29
CA PRO A 905 12.29 7.01 49.35
C PRO A 905 11.87 5.65 49.90
N VAL A 906 10.68 5.19 49.51
CA VAL A 906 10.32 3.78 49.66
C VAL A 906 11.31 3.01 48.78
N ASP A 907 12.18 2.22 49.41
CA ASP A 907 13.04 1.26 48.72
C ASP A 907 12.14 0.41 47.80
N ASN A 908 12.17 0.72 46.50
CA ASN A 908 11.46 -0.05 45.48
C ASN A 908 12.20 -1.37 45.33
N VAL A 909 11.99 -2.28 46.27
CA VAL A 909 12.35 -3.69 46.11
C VAL A 909 11.41 -4.24 45.05
N HIS A 910 11.79 -4.03 43.79
CA HIS A 910 11.14 -4.73 42.69
C HIS A 910 11.33 -6.22 42.97
N PRO A 911 10.25 -7.00 43.09
CA PRO A 911 10.36 -8.43 43.33
C PRO A 911 11.23 -9.01 42.22
N ARG A 912 12.33 -9.66 42.64
CA ARG A 912 13.33 -10.19 41.71
C ARG A 912 12.66 -11.25 40.84
N ARG A 913 12.50 -10.93 39.56
CA ARG A 913 12.03 -11.90 38.57
C ARG A 913 13.17 -12.85 38.29
N ARG A 914 12.92 -14.15 38.47
CA ARG A 914 13.93 -15.19 38.19
C ARG A 914 13.88 -15.52 36.69
N PRO A 915 14.90 -15.17 35.89
CA PRO A 915 14.91 -15.49 34.46
C PRO A 915 14.84 -17.00 34.27
N ALA A 916 14.08 -17.44 33.27
CA ALA A 916 14.04 -18.85 32.88
C ALA A 916 14.99 -19.09 31.70
N LYS A 917 15.57 -20.30 31.63
CA LYS A 917 16.41 -20.67 30.48
C LYS A 917 15.55 -20.81 29.23
N PHE A 918 15.79 -19.94 28.26
CA PHE A 918 14.95 -19.77 27.09
C PHE A 918 15.73 -20.05 25.80
N ARG A 919 15.10 -20.73 24.84
CA ARG A 919 15.63 -20.92 23.48
C ARG A 919 14.52 -20.86 22.44
N CYS A 920 14.85 -20.36 21.24
CA CYS A 920 13.95 -20.32 20.10
C CYS A 920 14.59 -21.01 18.88
N PRO A 921 14.62 -22.36 18.83
CA PRO A 921 15.45 -23.10 17.87
C PRO A 921 15.08 -22.84 16.40
N SER A 922 13.82 -22.52 16.11
CA SER A 922 13.34 -22.27 14.75
C SER A 922 12.88 -20.84 14.49
N GLY A 923 12.67 -20.00 15.52
CA GLY A 923 11.92 -18.75 15.36
C GLY A 923 10.39 -18.95 15.29
N ALA A 924 9.90 -20.19 15.40
CA ALA A 924 8.48 -20.54 15.35
C ALA A 924 7.99 -21.33 16.57
N VAL A 925 8.90 -21.76 17.45
CA VAL A 925 8.59 -22.46 18.70
C VAL A 925 9.46 -21.87 19.80
N LEU A 926 8.83 -21.51 20.91
CA LEU A 926 9.55 -21.15 22.14
C LEU A 926 9.74 -22.40 22.97
N VAL A 927 10.94 -22.56 23.52
CA VAL A 927 11.25 -23.67 24.42
C VAL A 927 11.89 -23.09 25.67
N VAL A 928 11.30 -23.40 26.81
CA VAL A 928 11.81 -23.02 28.13
C VAL A 928 12.22 -24.29 28.87
N ASP A 929 13.46 -24.31 29.31
CA ASP A 929 14.00 -25.33 30.20
C ASP A 929 13.60 -24.98 31.63
N CYS A 930 12.98 -25.93 32.32
CA CYS A 930 12.41 -25.77 33.65
C CYS A 930 13.21 -26.50 34.74
N GLU A 931 14.40 -27.04 34.43
CA GLU A 931 15.25 -27.71 35.42
C GLU A 931 15.64 -26.80 36.59
N ASP A 932 15.68 -25.48 36.37
CA ASP A 932 16.00 -24.50 37.40
C ASP A 932 14.84 -24.23 38.37
N LYS A 933 13.62 -24.69 38.06
CA LYS A 933 12.42 -24.53 38.88
C LYS A 933 11.58 -25.82 38.95
N PRO A 934 12.08 -26.86 39.64
CA PRO A 934 11.42 -28.17 39.70
C PRO A 934 10.04 -28.14 40.37
N GLU A 935 9.76 -27.17 41.23
CA GLU A 935 8.45 -26.97 41.85
C GLU A 935 7.37 -26.46 40.88
N GLY A 936 7.76 -26.06 39.65
CA GLY A 936 6.87 -25.45 38.67
C GLY A 936 6.47 -24.04 39.06
N GLY A 937 5.32 -23.59 38.56
CA GLY A 937 4.74 -22.29 38.90
C GLY A 937 4.26 -21.51 37.67
N ARG A 938 4.13 -20.20 37.84
CA ARG A 938 3.65 -19.30 36.80
C ARG A 938 4.83 -18.83 35.94
N LEU A 939 4.87 -19.28 34.69
CA LEU A 939 5.86 -18.88 33.70
C LEU A 939 5.29 -17.75 32.83
N VAL A 940 5.99 -16.63 32.76
CA VAL A 940 5.65 -15.51 31.88
C VAL A 940 6.62 -15.51 30.70
N LEU A 941 6.08 -15.45 29.49
CA LEU A 941 6.81 -15.28 28.25
C LEU A 941 6.51 -13.87 27.74
N ASN A 942 7.53 -13.07 27.46
CA ASN A 942 7.39 -11.72 26.94
C ASN A 942 6.99 -11.71 25.45
N TYR A 943 5.98 -12.50 25.07
CA TYR A 943 5.37 -12.54 23.75
C TYR A 943 3.88 -12.26 23.90
N LEU A 944 3.28 -11.56 22.95
CA LEU A 944 1.86 -11.22 23.04
C LEU A 944 1.01 -12.49 22.99
N TRP A 945 0.13 -12.63 23.98
CA TRP A 945 -0.81 -13.73 24.01
C TRP A 945 -1.77 -13.63 22.83
N ARG A 946 -1.97 -14.75 22.13
CA ARG A 946 -2.93 -14.89 21.03
C ARG A 946 -3.70 -16.18 21.23
N LYS A 947 -4.96 -16.19 20.82
CA LYS A 947 -5.84 -17.36 20.96
C LYS A 947 -5.30 -18.65 20.32
N GLY A 948 -4.46 -18.54 19.29
CA GLY A 948 -3.83 -19.68 18.63
C GLY A 948 -2.58 -20.22 19.34
N LEU A 949 -2.08 -19.58 20.41
CA LEU A 949 -0.93 -20.11 21.15
C LEU A 949 -1.33 -21.33 21.98
N VAL A 950 -0.48 -22.36 21.93
CA VAL A 950 -0.63 -23.60 22.67
C VAL A 950 0.68 -23.87 23.40
N ALA A 951 0.57 -24.18 24.70
CA ALA A 951 1.68 -24.60 25.53
C ALA A 951 1.60 -26.10 25.82
N THR A 952 2.73 -26.80 25.77
CA THR A 952 2.86 -28.19 26.17
C THR A 952 4.05 -28.39 27.10
N ALA A 953 3.90 -29.19 28.15
CA ALA A 953 4.99 -29.67 29.00
C ALA A 953 5.16 -31.16 28.83
N ASP A 954 6.36 -31.59 28.44
CA ASP A 954 6.69 -33.02 28.28
C ASP A 954 5.66 -33.81 27.42
N GLY A 955 5.05 -33.14 26.44
CA GLY A 955 4.01 -33.67 25.55
C GLY A 955 2.56 -33.45 25.98
N HIS A 956 2.30 -32.94 27.19
CA HIS A 956 0.96 -32.69 27.73
C HIS A 956 0.56 -31.21 27.59
N SER A 957 -0.70 -30.94 27.23
CA SER A 957 -1.20 -29.56 27.10
C SER A 957 -1.24 -28.84 28.45
N LEU A 958 -0.77 -27.61 28.47
CA LEU A 958 -0.82 -26.73 29.65
C LEU A 958 -1.88 -25.63 29.51
N PRO A 959 -2.45 -25.14 30.62
CA PRO A 959 -3.21 -23.90 30.64
C PRO A 959 -2.32 -22.72 30.21
N ILE A 960 -2.80 -21.96 29.24
CA ILE A 960 -2.13 -20.77 28.69
C ILE A 960 -3.11 -19.59 28.67
N GLY A 961 -2.64 -18.40 29.01
CA GLY A 961 -3.45 -17.19 29.08
C GLY A 961 -2.63 -15.92 28.90
N SER A 962 -3.21 -14.79 29.26
CA SER A 962 -2.53 -13.49 29.24
C SER A 962 -2.46 -12.84 30.62
N ASP A 963 -1.40 -12.07 30.88
CA ASP A 963 -1.37 -11.15 32.02
C ASP A 963 -2.01 -9.78 31.70
N LEU A 964 -1.90 -8.82 32.63
CA LEU A 964 -2.42 -7.45 32.47
C LEU A 964 -1.75 -6.67 31.31
N TRP A 965 -0.53 -7.05 30.96
CA TRP A 965 0.20 -6.48 29.81
C TRP A 965 -0.11 -7.23 28.51
N GLY A 966 -0.98 -8.24 28.55
CA GLY A 966 -1.27 -9.05 27.36
C GLY A 966 -0.15 -10.01 26.97
N ARG A 967 0.82 -10.25 27.85
CA ARG A 967 1.92 -11.19 27.63
C ARG A 967 1.46 -12.61 27.90
N THR A 968 2.12 -13.57 27.28
CA THR A 968 1.76 -14.99 27.37
C THR A 968 2.15 -15.55 28.73
N VAL A 969 1.20 -16.22 29.40
CA VAL A 969 1.38 -16.83 30.71
C VAL A 969 1.06 -18.32 30.61
N VAL A 970 1.91 -19.16 31.19
CA VAL A 970 1.74 -20.61 31.25
C VAL A 970 1.79 -21.08 32.70
N SER A 971 0.82 -21.90 33.10
CA SER A 971 0.85 -22.59 34.41
C SER A 971 1.61 -23.90 34.27
N VAL A 972 2.81 -23.95 34.84
CA VAL A 972 3.74 -25.08 34.71
C VAL A 972 3.65 -25.98 35.94
N PRO A 973 3.29 -27.27 35.80
CA PRO A 973 3.28 -28.23 36.91
C PRO A 973 4.68 -28.50 37.47
N ALA A 974 4.75 -28.88 38.75
CA ALA A 974 5.97 -29.40 39.35
C ALA A 974 6.49 -30.62 38.59
N GLY A 975 7.81 -30.76 38.51
CA GLY A 975 8.51 -31.84 37.81
C GLY A 975 8.58 -31.69 36.30
N THR A 976 8.01 -30.62 35.73
CA THR A 976 8.13 -30.31 34.29
C THR A 976 9.60 -30.07 33.94
N ARG A 977 10.09 -30.72 32.88
CA ARG A 977 11.45 -30.49 32.38
C ARG A 977 11.50 -29.42 31.31
N GLU A 978 10.55 -29.47 30.39
CA GLU A 978 10.53 -28.58 29.24
C GLU A 978 9.12 -28.09 28.95
N VAL A 979 8.97 -26.77 28.78
CA VAL A 979 7.76 -26.13 28.28
C VAL A 979 7.99 -25.69 26.84
N ARG A 980 7.13 -26.12 25.93
CA ARG A 980 7.10 -25.68 24.53
C ARG A 980 5.87 -24.81 24.29
N VAL A 981 6.05 -23.64 23.69
CA VAL A 981 4.96 -22.80 23.22
C VAL A 981 5.05 -22.63 21.72
N SER A 982 3.95 -22.92 21.03
CA SER A 982 3.83 -22.84 19.58
C SER A 982 2.52 -22.21 19.18
N TYR A 983 2.44 -21.70 17.96
CA TYR A 983 1.21 -21.15 17.40
C TYR A 983 0.51 -22.18 16.50
N GLN A 984 -0.77 -22.42 16.76
CA GLN A 984 -1.64 -23.26 15.95
C GLN A 984 -2.73 -22.39 15.35
N SER A 985 -2.56 -22.04 14.08
CA SER A 985 -3.60 -21.36 13.32
C SER A 985 -4.84 -22.27 13.18
N PRO A 986 -6.05 -21.70 13.07
CA PRO A 986 -7.31 -22.44 13.03
C PRO A 986 -7.59 -23.12 11.67
N TRP A 987 -6.55 -23.72 11.04
CA TRP A 987 -6.62 -24.38 9.73
C TRP A 987 -7.72 -25.44 9.65
N LYS A 988 -7.95 -26.18 10.74
CA LYS A 988 -8.97 -27.25 10.82
C LYS A 988 -10.36 -26.73 10.42
N GLY A 989 -10.73 -25.54 10.89
CA GLY A 989 -12.02 -24.93 10.54
C GLY A 989 -12.12 -24.60 9.05
N GLY A 990 -11.05 -24.04 8.47
CA GLY A 990 -10.96 -23.78 7.03
C GLY A 990 -11.00 -25.04 6.18
N ILE A 991 -10.29 -26.10 6.58
CA ILE A 991 -10.27 -27.39 5.87
C ILE A 991 -11.65 -28.06 5.93
N LEU A 992 -12.28 -28.14 7.10
CA LEU A 992 -13.61 -28.72 7.25
C LEU A 992 -14.67 -27.92 6.46
N GLY A 993 -14.63 -26.59 6.57
CA GLY A 993 -15.48 -25.71 5.76
C GLY A 993 -15.28 -25.92 4.26
N GLY A 994 -14.02 -26.06 3.83
CA GLY A 994 -13.67 -26.36 2.45
C GLY A 994 -14.22 -27.71 1.96
N LEU A 995 -14.11 -28.77 2.77
CA LEU A 995 -14.69 -30.08 2.44
C LEU A 995 -16.21 -30.01 2.30
N CYS A 996 -16.90 -29.29 3.18
CA CYS A 996 -18.34 -29.06 3.08
C CYS A 996 -18.72 -28.30 1.79
N LEU A 997 -17.97 -27.24 1.45
CA LEU A 997 -18.16 -26.48 0.21
C LEU A 997 -17.93 -27.36 -1.03
N LEU A 998 -16.92 -28.24 -1.00
CA LEU A 998 -16.64 -29.17 -2.08
C LEU A 998 -17.78 -30.19 -2.27
N LEU A 999 -18.32 -30.74 -1.18
CA LEU A 999 -19.49 -31.62 -1.25
C LEU A 999 -20.70 -30.90 -1.85
N MET A 1000 -20.96 -29.65 -1.45
CA MET A 1000 -22.03 -28.83 -2.05
C MET A 1000 -21.78 -28.56 -3.53
N ALA A 1001 -20.53 -28.27 -3.93
CA ALA A 1001 -20.16 -28.15 -5.34
C ALA A 1001 -20.47 -29.43 -6.09
N ILE A 1002 -20.22 -30.59 -5.47
CA ILE A 1002 -20.47 -31.89 -6.08
C ILE A 1002 -21.98 -32.08 -6.34
N PHE A 1003 -22.81 -31.77 -5.34
CA PHE A 1003 -24.26 -31.84 -5.49
C PHE A 1003 -24.81 -30.86 -6.54
N ALA A 1004 -24.35 -29.60 -6.51
CA ALA A 1004 -24.79 -28.57 -7.46
C ALA A 1004 -24.44 -28.93 -8.91
N ALA A 1005 -23.22 -29.42 -9.15
CA ALA A 1005 -22.78 -29.82 -10.48
C ALA A 1005 -23.46 -31.12 -10.94
N THR A 1006 -23.71 -32.07 -10.04
CA THR A 1006 -24.47 -33.29 -10.37
C THR A 1006 -25.91 -32.96 -10.75
N ALA A 1007 -26.57 -32.06 -10.01
CA ALA A 1007 -27.90 -31.56 -10.34
C ALA A 1007 -27.90 -30.82 -11.69
N ALA A 1008 -26.87 -30.03 -11.97
CA ALA A 1008 -26.71 -29.35 -13.25
C ALA A 1008 -26.47 -30.32 -14.41
N VAL A 1009 -25.79 -31.44 -14.19
CA VAL A 1009 -25.41 -32.40 -15.24
C VAL A 1009 -26.49 -33.46 -15.49
N THR A 1010 -27.36 -33.71 -14.51
CA THR A 1010 -28.46 -34.68 -14.64
C THR A 1010 -29.55 -34.09 -15.54
N PRO A 1011 -29.87 -34.71 -16.69
CA PRO A 1011 -30.96 -34.22 -17.51
C PRO A 1011 -32.25 -34.23 -16.68
N PRO A 1012 -33.13 -33.23 -16.82
CA PRO A 1012 -34.44 -33.29 -16.20
C PRO A 1012 -35.07 -34.60 -16.65
N ILE A 1013 -35.51 -35.43 -15.70
CA ILE A 1013 -36.23 -36.66 -15.99
C ILE A 1013 -37.41 -36.21 -16.85
N ARG A 1014 -37.33 -36.46 -18.17
CA ARG A 1014 -38.49 -36.30 -19.03
C ARG A 1014 -39.51 -37.25 -18.43
N ARG A 1015 -40.50 -36.71 -17.71
CA ARG A 1015 -41.73 -37.43 -17.44
C ARG A 1015 -42.15 -37.94 -18.81
N SER A 1016 -42.00 -39.24 -19.02
CA SER A 1016 -42.47 -39.86 -20.25
C SER A 1016 -43.94 -39.48 -20.33
N ASP A 1017 -44.32 -38.72 -21.36
CA ASP A 1017 -45.72 -38.49 -21.70
C ASP A 1017 -46.31 -39.82 -22.22
N SER A 1018 -46.26 -40.87 -21.39
CA SER A 1018 -46.89 -42.17 -21.63
C SER A 1018 -48.42 -42.11 -21.56
N LYS A 1019 -48.99 -40.90 -21.46
CA LYS A 1019 -50.43 -40.65 -21.54
C LYS A 1019 -50.88 -40.00 -22.86
N ARG A 1020 -50.01 -39.91 -23.89
CA ARG A 1020 -50.40 -39.43 -25.23
C ARG A 1020 -50.54 -40.54 -26.29
N SER A 1021 -50.57 -41.81 -25.88
CA SER A 1021 -50.85 -42.96 -26.74
C SER A 1021 -51.86 -43.94 -26.12
N GLN A 1022 -52.93 -43.43 -25.51
CA GLN A 1022 -54.17 -44.18 -25.25
C GLN A 1022 -55.36 -43.34 -25.69
#